data_AF-A0A925R3A1-F1
#
_entry.id   AF-A0A925R3A1-F1
#
_cell.length_a   1.000
_cell.length_b   1.000
_cell.length_c   1.000
_cell.angle_alpha   90.00
_cell.angle_beta   90.00
_cell.angle_gamma   90.00
#
_symmetry.space_group_name_H-M   'P 1'
#
loop_
_entity.id
_entity.type
_entity.pdbx_description
1 polymer ?
#
loop_
_entity_poly.entity_id
_entity_poly.type
_entity_poly.pdbx_seq_one_letter_code
_entity_poly.pdbx_strand_id
1 'polypeptide(L)'
;MDHSSHTGHAHHHPAPATPPVPAVQAAAGTIYTCPMHPEIRQSLPGSCPKCGMTLEPLLPTLDDDGNPELVDFQRRFWWTLPLTVIVTLLAMFGHRLGWFSMATQSWVELVLTLPVALWAGWPFFVRGAQSVVHRSPNMWTLIGLGTGAAFVYSVAATVVPEVFPASFVAMGRVAVYFEAAAVIISLTLLGQILELKARSQTSAAIKSLLGLAPKTARRIAPDGSEADIPLANVHVGDLLRVRPGEKVPVDGVVVEGSSALDESMLTGEPLPVTKRAGDKLIGATLNTSGALVMRSEHVGSATVLAQIVQMVAMAQRSRAPMQRMADTVAGYFVMGVVGIALLTFFAWGLFGPEPSWVYGLINAVAVLIIACPCALGLATPMSIMVATGRGATQGVLFRDAAAIENLRKIDTLIVDKTGTLTEGRPAFERALPAAGFTEDEVLRLAASLDQGSEHPLAAAIVAAARERGLALGKPEQFDSASGIGVRGLLEGKALALGNTALMEQLGVDVSALKAPAEELRSQGASVMHLAVDGKIAGLLAVSDPIKATTADALASLRTAGLRVIMATGDGLTTARAVGKRLGIDEVHGEVKPVDKLQLVERLQREGRVVAMAGDGINDAPALARADVGIAMGTGTDVAMNSAQLTLVKGDLRGIATARLLSVATVANMKQNLGFAFVYNMLGVPLAAGLLYPLTGWLLSPMIAALAMSLSSASVVGNALRLRGARP
;
A
#
# COMPACT_ATOMS: atom_id res chain seq x y z
N MET A 1 -18.28 6.86 79.67
CA MET A 1 -18.05 8.31 79.53
C MET A 1 -16.60 8.48 79.16
N ASP A 2 -16.40 9.28 78.13
CA ASP A 2 -15.23 10.10 77.83
C ASP A 2 -13.96 9.56 77.15
N HIS A 3 -13.83 10.14 75.94
CA HIS A 3 -12.65 10.77 75.34
C HIS A 3 -11.68 9.93 74.51
N SER A 4 -12.02 9.96 73.22
CA SER A 4 -11.21 9.92 72.01
C SER A 4 -9.86 10.66 72.08
N SER A 5 -8.78 9.96 71.72
CA SER A 5 -7.57 10.53 71.11
C SER A 5 -6.84 9.47 70.28
N HIS A 6 -6.90 9.55 68.95
CA HIS A 6 -5.98 8.86 68.06
C HIS A 6 -5.47 9.81 66.96
N THR A 7 -4.20 10.19 67.17
CA THR A 7 -3.12 10.50 66.21
C THR A 7 -3.43 10.44 64.72
N GLY A 8 -3.18 11.57 64.04
CA GLY A 8 -3.23 11.71 62.59
C GLY A 8 -1.99 11.16 61.87
N HIS A 9 -2.23 10.49 60.76
CA HIS A 9 -1.27 10.30 59.69
C HIS A 9 -1.70 11.16 58.49
N ALA A 10 -0.86 12.13 58.12
CA ALA A 10 -1.03 12.94 56.93
C ALA A 10 -0.62 12.14 55.69
N HIS A 11 -1.59 11.79 54.84
CA HIS A 11 -1.31 11.32 53.49
C HIS A 11 -1.12 12.51 52.56
N HIS A 12 0.05 12.58 51.92
CA HIS A 12 0.33 13.49 50.80
C HIS A 12 -0.60 13.17 49.63
N HIS A 13 -1.47 14.11 49.26
CA HIS A 13 -2.15 14.12 47.98
C HIS A 13 -1.16 14.56 46.87
N PRO A 14 -0.98 13.80 45.78
CA PRO A 14 -0.36 14.32 44.58
C PRO A 14 -1.33 15.29 43.88
N ALA A 15 -0.78 16.36 43.31
CA ALA A 15 -1.48 17.41 42.56
C ALA A 15 -2.32 16.85 41.39
N PRO A 16 -3.41 17.52 41.00
CA PRO A 16 -4.32 17.01 39.98
C PRO A 16 -3.66 17.03 38.60
N ALA A 17 -3.64 15.87 37.96
CA ALA A 17 -3.27 15.72 36.56
C ALA A 17 -4.21 16.53 35.65
N THR A 18 -3.64 17.14 34.62
CA THR A 18 -4.33 17.83 33.52
C THR A 18 -5.45 16.96 32.94
N PRO A 19 -6.60 17.56 32.55
CA PRO A 19 -7.72 16.79 32.02
C PRO A 19 -7.36 16.17 30.66
N PRO A 20 -7.77 14.92 30.40
CA PRO A 20 -7.54 14.29 29.11
C PRO A 20 -8.40 14.97 28.04
N VAL A 21 -7.80 15.18 26.87
CA VAL A 21 -8.49 15.57 25.63
C VAL A 21 -9.57 14.51 25.32
N PRO A 22 -10.77 14.87 24.82
CA PRO A 22 -11.84 13.90 24.60
C PRO A 22 -11.37 12.84 23.59
N ALA A 23 -11.24 11.61 24.04
CA ALA A 23 -11.04 10.47 23.16
C ALA A 23 -12.33 10.26 22.36
N VAL A 24 -12.24 10.42 21.05
CA VAL A 24 -13.20 9.82 20.11
C VAL A 24 -13.24 8.33 20.46
N GLN A 25 -14.43 7.82 20.84
CA GLN A 25 -14.63 6.41 21.18
C GLN A 25 -14.37 5.56 19.94
N ALA A 26 -13.12 5.11 19.77
CA ALA A 26 -12.77 4.12 18.79
C ALA A 26 -13.41 2.77 19.18
N ALA A 27 -13.93 2.04 18.19
CA ALA A 27 -14.57 0.74 18.40
C ALA A 27 -13.68 -0.22 19.21
N ALA A 28 -14.29 -0.99 20.12
CA ALA A 28 -13.60 -1.97 20.95
C ALA A 28 -12.75 -2.93 20.06
N GLY A 29 -11.44 -2.98 20.32
CA GLY A 29 -10.49 -3.80 19.54
C GLY A 29 -9.66 -3.03 18.49
N THR A 30 -9.75 -1.70 18.41
CA THR A 30 -8.91 -0.90 17.50
C THR A 30 -7.43 -0.99 17.89
N ILE A 31 -6.61 -1.56 17.00
CA ILE A 31 -5.15 -1.57 17.14
C ILE A 31 -4.59 -0.26 16.60
N TYR A 32 -3.68 0.37 17.34
CA TYR A 32 -2.94 1.56 16.93
C TYR A 32 -1.52 1.17 16.52
N THR A 33 -0.96 1.84 15.51
CA THR A 33 0.40 1.60 15.03
C THR A 33 1.12 2.89 14.67
N CYS A 34 2.45 2.84 14.59
CA CYS A 34 3.24 3.96 14.13
C CYS A 34 3.39 3.93 12.61
N PRO A 35 3.11 5.03 11.89
CA PRO A 35 3.25 5.07 10.43
C PRO A 35 4.70 4.87 9.94
N MET A 36 5.70 5.16 10.79
CA MET A 36 7.12 4.90 10.50
C MET A 36 7.61 3.54 11.04
N HIS A 37 6.95 3.02 12.07
CA HIS A 37 7.31 1.77 12.74
C HIS A 37 6.09 0.83 12.80
N PRO A 38 5.73 0.21 11.66
CA PRO A 38 4.56 -0.65 11.54
C PRO A 38 4.59 -1.87 12.47
N GLU A 39 5.78 -2.26 12.92
CA GLU A 39 5.99 -3.30 13.91
C GLU A 39 5.45 -2.95 15.31
N ILE A 40 5.24 -1.66 15.60
CA ILE A 40 4.68 -1.19 16.86
C ILE A 40 3.16 -1.31 16.77
N ARG A 41 2.58 -2.22 17.56
CA ARG A 41 1.12 -2.40 17.67
C ARG A 41 0.70 -2.25 19.13
N GLN A 42 -0.20 -1.32 19.41
CA GLN A 42 -0.71 -1.06 20.75
C GLN A 42 -2.23 -1.05 20.73
N SER A 43 -2.87 -1.48 21.81
CA SER A 43 -4.34 -1.46 21.96
C SER A 43 -4.89 -0.09 22.37
N LEU A 44 -4.00 0.86 22.68
CA LEU A 44 -4.32 2.19 23.15
C LEU A 44 -3.62 3.24 22.27
N PRO A 45 -4.22 4.44 22.14
CA PRO A 45 -3.54 5.58 21.53
C PRO A 45 -2.32 5.98 22.40
N GLY A 46 -1.26 6.47 21.75
CA GLY A 46 -0.01 6.79 22.44
C GLY A 46 1.07 7.28 21.48
N SER A 47 2.33 7.29 21.94
CA SER A 47 3.50 7.66 21.14
C SER A 47 4.37 6.43 20.85
N CYS A 48 4.95 6.40 19.65
CA CYS A 48 5.86 5.36 19.23
C CYS A 48 7.16 5.38 20.06
N PRO A 49 7.59 4.24 20.63
CA PRO A 49 8.81 4.19 21.43
C PRO A 49 10.10 4.38 20.61
N LYS A 50 10.06 4.17 19.29
CA LYS A 50 11.24 4.29 18.41
C LYS A 50 11.44 5.70 17.84
N CYS A 51 10.37 6.34 17.35
CA CYS A 51 10.45 7.67 16.73
C CYS A 51 9.63 8.76 17.42
N GLY A 52 8.91 8.47 18.50
CA GLY A 52 8.11 9.44 19.24
C GLY A 52 6.85 9.95 18.54
N MET A 53 6.55 9.52 17.30
CA MET A 53 5.33 9.91 16.57
C MET A 53 4.07 9.35 17.22
N THR A 54 2.94 10.06 17.09
CA THR A 54 1.64 9.58 17.57
C THR A 54 1.22 8.31 16.82
N LEU A 55 0.62 7.38 17.54
CA LEU A 55 0.09 6.15 16.96
C LEU A 55 -1.27 6.43 16.31
N GLU A 56 -1.46 5.90 15.10
CA GLU A 56 -2.66 6.05 14.29
C GLU A 56 -3.44 4.71 14.24
N PRO A 57 -4.78 4.73 14.15
CA PRO A 57 -5.59 3.51 14.11
C PRO A 57 -5.25 2.63 12.90
N LEU A 58 -5.45 1.31 13.03
CA LEU A 58 -5.00 0.35 12.03
C LEU A 58 -5.78 0.39 10.72
N LEU A 59 -7.04 0.77 10.79
CA LEU A 59 -7.91 1.00 9.65
C LEU A 59 -8.37 2.47 9.70
N PRO A 60 -8.22 3.23 8.61
CA PRO A 60 -8.74 4.59 8.56
C PRO A 60 -10.27 4.55 8.63
N THR A 61 -10.87 5.36 9.51
CA THR A 61 -12.31 5.53 9.61
C THR A 61 -12.79 6.75 8.84
N LEU A 62 -14.02 6.71 8.33
CA LEU A 62 -14.64 7.84 7.63
C LEU A 62 -14.81 9.09 8.51
N ASP A 63 -15.00 8.87 9.81
CA ASP A 63 -15.23 9.93 10.81
C ASP A 63 -13.92 10.49 11.42
N ASP A 64 -12.76 10.26 10.80
CA ASP A 64 -11.50 10.91 11.23
C ASP A 64 -11.52 12.41 10.84
N ASP A 65 -12.01 13.24 11.76
CA ASP A 65 -11.95 14.71 11.77
C ASP A 65 -10.49 15.21 11.83
N GLY A 66 -9.77 15.11 10.72
CA GLY A 66 -8.39 15.59 10.59
C GLY A 66 -7.37 14.83 11.45
N ASN A 67 -6.09 15.15 11.28
CA ASN A 67 -5.05 14.62 12.16
C ASN A 67 -4.95 15.55 13.40
N PRO A 68 -5.29 15.09 14.62
CA PRO A 68 -5.28 15.94 15.82
C PRO A 68 -3.88 16.51 16.12
N GLU A 69 -2.82 15.79 15.77
CA GLU A 69 -1.43 16.26 15.92
C GLU A 69 -1.13 17.43 14.96
N LEU A 70 -1.69 17.41 13.75
CA LEU A 70 -1.55 18.52 12.80
C LEU A 70 -2.19 19.80 13.37
N VAL A 71 -3.37 19.69 14.00
CA VAL A 71 -4.07 20.82 14.61
C VAL A 71 -3.29 21.37 15.80
N ASP A 72 -2.75 20.49 16.66
CA ASP A 72 -1.90 20.88 17.79
C ASP A 72 -0.63 21.62 17.32
N PHE A 73 0.08 21.08 16.33
CA PHE A 73 1.30 21.71 15.81
C PHE A 73 1.03 23.02 15.08
N GLN A 74 -0.05 23.10 14.31
CA GLN A 74 -0.48 24.36 13.68
C GLN A 74 -0.79 25.43 14.72
N ARG A 75 -1.49 25.06 15.80
CA ARG A 75 -1.80 25.99 16.90
C ARG A 75 -0.52 26.48 17.57
N ARG A 76 0.40 25.56 17.92
CA ARG A 76 1.70 25.91 18.50
C ARG A 76 2.49 26.84 17.61
N PHE A 77 2.58 26.53 16.32
CA PHE A 77 3.31 27.34 15.35
C PHE A 77 2.72 28.75 15.22
N TRP A 78 1.42 28.88 14.91
CA TRP A 78 0.83 30.19 14.65
C TRP A 78 0.79 31.10 15.87
N TRP A 79 0.65 30.53 17.08
CA TRP A 79 0.67 31.32 18.31
C TRP A 79 2.07 31.74 18.73
N THR A 80 3.10 30.96 18.41
CA THR A 80 4.49 31.29 18.79
C THR A 80 5.30 31.97 17.69
N LEU A 81 4.80 31.99 16.45
CA LEU A 81 5.44 32.67 15.32
C LEU A 81 5.65 34.17 15.57
N PRO A 82 4.67 34.95 16.08
CA PRO A 82 4.89 36.37 16.38
C PRO A 82 6.01 36.57 17.42
N LEU A 83 6.04 35.74 18.46
CA LEU A 83 7.09 35.80 19.49
C LEU A 83 8.47 35.53 18.90
N THR A 84 8.59 34.49 18.06
CA THR A 84 9.83 34.14 17.38
C THR A 84 10.30 35.25 16.45
N VAL A 85 9.40 35.86 15.69
CA VAL A 85 9.71 36.99 14.81
C VAL A 85 10.21 38.19 15.62
N ILE A 86 9.54 38.53 16.73
CA ILE A 86 9.96 39.65 17.58
C ILE A 86 11.34 39.39 18.20
N VAL A 87 11.58 38.20 18.75
CA VAL A 87 12.90 37.82 19.31
C VAL A 87 13.99 37.89 18.24
N THR A 88 13.71 37.41 17.04
CA THR A 88 14.68 37.45 15.92
C THR A 88 14.98 38.89 15.50
N LEU A 89 13.96 39.74 15.41
CA LEU A 89 14.14 41.17 15.10
C LEU A 89 14.94 41.89 16.18
N LEU A 90 14.68 41.60 17.46
CA LEU A 90 15.45 42.16 18.57
C LEU A 90 16.92 41.69 18.53
N ALA A 91 17.17 40.41 18.30
CA ALA A 91 18.52 39.88 18.22
C ALA A 91 19.31 40.47 17.03
N MET A 92 18.68 40.65 15.86
CA MET A 92 19.35 41.16 14.65
C MET A 92 19.46 42.68 14.60
N PHE A 93 18.45 43.42 15.07
CA PHE A 93 18.34 44.86 14.91
C PHE A 93 18.34 45.65 16.22
N GLY A 94 18.19 45.00 17.37
CA GLY A 94 18.13 45.67 18.68
C GLY A 94 19.35 46.53 18.97
N HIS A 95 20.53 46.08 18.55
CA HIS A 95 21.77 46.85 18.70
C HIS A 95 21.82 48.12 17.82
N ARG A 96 21.10 48.16 16.68
CA ARG A 96 21.08 49.32 15.76
C ARG A 96 20.03 50.34 16.16
N LEU A 97 18.93 49.88 16.73
CA LEU A 97 17.82 50.75 17.12
C LEU A 97 17.98 51.34 18.53
N GLY A 98 18.83 50.77 19.38
CA GLY A 98 19.17 51.35 20.70
C GLY A 98 17.99 51.48 21.66
N TRP A 99 16.92 50.71 21.44
CA TRP A 99 15.66 50.84 22.17
C TRP A 99 15.76 50.49 23.66
N PHE A 100 16.71 49.64 24.04
CA PHE A 100 16.90 49.15 25.41
C PHE A 100 18.38 49.02 25.77
N SER A 101 18.68 48.98 27.08
CA SER A 101 20.00 48.52 27.53
C SER A 101 20.21 47.05 27.14
N MET A 102 21.45 46.66 26.82
CA MET A 102 21.79 45.28 26.39
C MET A 102 21.34 44.21 27.41
N ALA A 103 21.36 44.53 28.71
CA ALA A 103 20.87 43.64 29.77
C ALA A 103 19.34 43.51 29.74
N THR A 104 18.62 44.63 29.60
CA THR A 104 17.15 44.63 29.48
C THR A 104 16.69 43.88 28.24
N GLN A 105 17.42 44.02 27.12
CA GLN A 105 17.14 43.28 25.89
C GLN A 105 17.21 41.77 26.10
N SER A 106 18.22 41.27 26.83
CA SER A 106 18.38 39.83 27.10
C SER A 106 17.22 39.28 27.95
N TRP A 107 16.71 40.05 28.91
CA TRP A 107 15.51 39.70 29.68
C TRP A 107 14.24 39.67 28.84
N VAL A 108 14.07 40.61 27.91
CA VAL A 108 12.94 40.62 26.97
C VAL A 108 13.01 39.41 26.04
N GLU A 109 14.19 39.11 25.49
CA GLU A 109 14.44 37.92 24.67
C GLU A 109 14.09 36.63 25.44
N LEU A 110 14.48 36.53 26.72
CA LEU A 110 14.15 35.40 27.59
C LEU A 110 12.64 35.23 27.76
N VAL A 111 11.93 36.28 28.16
CA VAL A 111 10.47 36.26 28.41
C VAL A 111 9.70 35.87 27.15
N LEU A 112 10.09 36.41 25.99
CA LEU A 112 9.45 36.10 24.72
C LEU A 112 9.77 34.67 24.23
N THR A 113 10.95 34.14 24.57
CA THR A 113 11.37 32.80 24.15
C THR A 113 10.83 31.71 25.06
N LEU A 114 10.47 32.03 26.30
CA LEU A 114 9.95 31.08 27.29
C LEU A 114 8.73 30.28 26.77
N PRO A 115 7.68 30.91 26.20
CA PRO A 115 6.56 30.18 25.60
C PRO A 115 6.97 29.36 24.38
N VAL A 116 7.93 29.84 23.59
CA VAL A 116 8.41 29.12 22.40
C VAL A 116 9.15 27.85 22.81
N ALA A 117 10.08 27.94 23.76
CA ALA A 117 10.85 26.81 24.25
C ALA A 117 9.98 25.83 25.04
N LEU A 118 9.30 26.31 26.08
CA LEU A 118 8.65 25.45 27.07
C LEU A 118 7.24 24.98 26.67
N TRP A 119 6.53 25.69 25.80
CA TRP A 119 5.22 25.24 25.31
C TRP A 119 5.31 24.71 23.88
N ALA A 120 5.78 25.50 22.91
CA ALA A 120 5.88 25.02 21.52
C ALA A 120 6.92 23.91 21.36
N GLY A 121 8.08 24.01 22.03
CA GLY A 121 9.16 23.00 22.00
C GLY A 121 8.96 21.79 22.92
N TRP A 122 7.98 21.80 23.84
CA TRP A 122 7.75 20.71 24.79
C TRP A 122 7.69 19.31 24.16
N PRO A 123 6.94 19.10 23.06
CA PRO A 123 6.88 17.78 22.42
C PRO A 123 8.26 17.29 21.95
N PHE A 124 9.15 18.21 21.56
CA PHE A 124 10.49 17.87 21.06
C PHE A 124 11.40 17.43 22.21
N PHE A 125 11.30 18.08 23.37
CA PHE A 125 12.06 17.68 24.56
C PHE A 125 11.59 16.34 25.11
N VAL A 126 10.28 16.11 25.17
CA VAL A 126 9.71 14.81 25.60
C VAL A 126 10.16 13.68 24.67
N ARG A 127 10.04 13.87 23.35
CA ARG A 127 10.49 12.87 22.35
C ARG A 127 12.00 12.67 22.36
N GLY A 128 12.76 13.75 22.57
CA GLY A 128 14.22 13.69 22.70
C GLY A 128 14.67 12.87 23.92
N ALA A 129 14.03 13.10 25.08
CA ALA A 129 14.29 12.33 26.30
C ALA A 129 13.92 10.85 26.13
N GLN A 130 12.74 10.57 25.57
CA GLN A 130 12.30 9.21 25.25
C GLN A 130 13.28 8.50 24.31
N SER A 131 13.79 9.17 23.30
CA SER A 131 14.77 8.62 22.35
C SER A 131 16.06 8.16 23.04
N VAL A 132 16.55 8.92 24.03
CA VAL A 132 17.72 8.55 24.83
C VAL A 132 17.41 7.36 25.75
N VAL A 133 16.25 7.37 26.42
CA VAL A 133 15.79 6.29 27.29
C VAL A 133 15.67 4.97 26.53
N HIS A 134 15.10 4.99 25.32
CA HIS A 134 14.93 3.82 24.47
C HIS A 134 16.19 3.44 23.67
N ARG A 135 17.32 4.15 23.86
CA ARG A 135 18.59 3.94 23.15
C ARG A 135 18.44 3.96 21.61
N SER A 136 17.58 4.83 21.10
CA SER A 136 17.28 4.94 19.67
C SER A 136 17.46 6.39 19.19
N PRO A 137 18.70 6.93 19.22
CA PRO A 137 18.96 8.33 18.89
C PRO A 137 18.42 8.68 17.51
N ASN A 138 17.67 9.78 17.45
CA ASN A 138 16.94 10.20 16.27
C ASN A 138 16.95 11.74 16.15
N MET A 139 16.22 12.26 15.17
CA MET A 139 16.05 13.71 14.95
C MET A 139 15.69 14.48 16.24
N TRP A 140 14.78 13.94 17.07
CA TRP A 140 14.35 14.61 18.30
C TRP A 140 15.47 14.73 19.33
N THR A 141 16.42 13.78 19.33
CA THR A 141 17.62 13.88 20.17
C THR A 141 18.50 15.04 19.73
N LEU A 142 18.73 15.21 18.42
CA LEU A 142 19.56 16.29 17.89
C LEU A 142 18.91 17.67 18.12
N ILE A 143 17.62 17.79 17.81
CA ILE A 143 16.88 19.04 17.98
C ILE A 143 16.72 19.37 19.47
N GLY A 144 16.31 18.40 20.29
CA GLY A 144 16.13 18.60 21.72
C GLY A 144 17.43 18.96 22.44
N LEU A 145 18.55 18.32 22.09
CA LEU A 145 19.86 18.66 22.65
C LEU A 145 20.33 20.04 22.17
N GLY A 146 20.20 20.34 20.87
CA GLY A 146 20.65 21.61 20.30
C GLY A 146 19.86 22.81 20.84
N THR A 147 18.52 22.76 20.78
CA THR A 147 17.68 23.86 21.26
C THR A 147 17.68 23.94 22.78
N GLY A 148 17.74 22.80 23.48
CA GLY A 148 17.85 22.74 24.93
C GLY A 148 19.17 23.34 25.43
N ALA A 149 20.30 22.98 24.83
CA ALA A 149 21.60 23.55 25.17
C ALA A 149 21.66 25.05 24.88
N ALA A 150 21.17 25.50 23.71
CA ALA A 150 21.12 26.91 23.37
C ALA A 150 20.25 27.72 24.34
N PHE A 151 19.09 27.18 24.73
CA PHE A 151 18.18 27.82 25.68
C PHE A 151 18.77 27.89 27.09
N VAL A 152 19.27 26.76 27.63
CA VAL A 152 19.86 26.71 28.98
C VAL A 152 21.10 27.59 29.08
N TYR A 153 21.97 27.59 28.07
CA TYR A 153 23.11 28.49 28.00
C TYR A 153 22.66 29.96 28.04
N SER A 154 21.64 30.31 27.24
CA SER A 154 21.14 31.70 27.16
C SER A 154 20.49 32.16 28.47
N VAL A 155 19.78 31.25 29.16
CA VAL A 155 19.24 31.49 30.50
C VAL A 155 20.37 31.75 31.50
N ALA A 156 21.39 30.89 31.52
CA ALA A 156 22.55 31.05 32.41
C ALA A 156 23.29 32.37 32.14
N ALA A 157 23.52 32.70 30.87
CA ALA A 157 24.14 33.94 30.43
C ALA A 157 23.35 35.20 30.83
N THR A 158 22.03 35.09 30.97
CA THR A 158 21.14 36.21 31.35
C THR A 158 20.99 36.35 32.87
N VAL A 159 20.86 35.23 33.58
CA VAL A 159 20.54 35.22 35.03
C VAL A 159 21.78 35.26 35.89
N VAL A 160 22.88 34.60 35.49
CA VAL A 160 24.12 34.52 36.27
C VAL A 160 25.33 34.76 35.36
N PRO A 161 25.48 35.97 34.79
CA PRO A 161 26.58 36.29 33.88
C PRO A 161 27.97 36.16 34.53
N GLU A 162 28.05 36.25 35.86
CA GLU A 162 29.30 36.19 36.64
C GLU A 162 29.99 34.81 36.62
N VAL A 163 29.26 33.75 36.25
CA VAL A 163 29.82 32.38 36.11
C VAL A 163 30.63 32.24 34.82
N PHE A 164 30.44 33.14 33.86
CA PHE A 164 31.15 33.11 32.59
C PHE A 164 32.47 33.89 32.69
N PRO A 165 33.57 33.37 32.12
CA PRO A 165 34.83 34.12 32.04
C PRO A 165 34.65 35.47 31.36
N ALA A 166 35.44 36.48 31.75
CA ALA A 166 35.36 37.82 31.16
C ALA A 166 35.55 37.84 29.63
N SER A 167 36.20 36.82 29.05
CA SER A 167 36.34 36.62 27.60
C SER A 167 35.03 36.31 26.87
N PHE A 168 33.96 35.93 27.58
CA PHE A 168 32.64 35.69 27.01
C PHE A 168 31.76 36.94 26.97
N VAL A 169 32.21 38.05 27.58
CA VAL A 169 31.47 39.31 27.66
C VAL A 169 31.82 40.17 26.44
N ALA A 170 30.83 40.40 25.56
CA ALA A 170 30.94 41.29 24.42
C ALA A 170 29.89 42.41 24.56
N MET A 171 30.30 43.67 24.40
CA MET A 171 29.40 44.84 24.47
C MET A 171 28.59 44.91 25.80
N GLY A 172 29.21 44.50 26.91
CA GLY A 172 28.62 44.60 28.25
C GLY A 172 27.63 43.51 28.63
N ARG A 173 27.50 42.43 27.84
CA ARG A 173 26.74 41.21 28.21
C ARG A 173 27.40 39.94 27.67
N VAL A 174 27.04 38.80 28.23
CA VAL A 174 27.35 37.49 27.62
C VAL A 174 26.42 37.32 26.41
N ALA A 175 26.96 36.88 25.27
CA ALA A 175 26.15 36.63 24.08
C ALA A 175 25.09 35.56 24.38
N VAL A 176 23.84 35.80 23.97
CA VAL A 176 22.69 34.89 24.14
C VAL A 176 22.22 34.39 22.77
N TYR A 177 21.54 33.25 22.76
CA TYR A 177 21.09 32.53 21.56
C TYR A 177 19.60 32.16 21.65
N PHE A 178 18.81 33.03 22.28
CA PHE A 178 17.36 32.85 22.39
C PHE A 178 16.68 32.82 21.02
N GLU A 179 17.16 33.65 20.09
CA GLU A 179 16.72 33.70 18.71
C GLU A 179 17.00 32.38 17.98
N ALA A 180 18.18 31.78 18.20
CA ALA A 180 18.51 30.50 17.59
C ALA A 180 17.55 29.41 18.08
N ALA A 181 17.34 29.29 19.39
CA ALA A 181 16.42 28.31 19.95
C ALA A 181 14.98 28.50 19.44
N ALA A 182 14.47 29.74 19.43
CA ALA A 182 13.12 30.07 18.98
C ALA A 182 12.90 29.79 17.49
N VAL A 183 13.85 30.19 16.64
CA VAL A 183 13.79 29.97 15.19
C VAL A 183 13.88 28.49 14.85
N ILE A 184 14.77 27.74 15.49
CA ILE A 184 14.90 26.29 15.25
C ILE A 184 13.60 25.57 15.62
N ILE A 185 13.00 25.88 16.77
CA ILE A 185 11.71 25.28 17.19
C ILE A 185 10.61 25.62 16.19
N SER A 186 10.51 26.88 15.78
CA SER A 186 9.49 27.34 14.81
C SER A 186 9.64 26.70 13.42
N LEU A 187 10.86 26.62 12.90
CA LEU A 187 11.14 25.99 11.60
C LEU A 187 10.94 24.46 11.66
N THR A 188 11.24 23.84 12.79
CA THR A 188 10.95 22.42 13.02
C THR A 188 9.45 22.16 13.04
N LEU A 189 8.67 23.00 13.74
CA LEU A 189 7.20 22.93 13.71
C LEU A 189 6.65 23.10 12.30
N LEU A 190 7.17 24.07 11.54
CA LEU A 190 6.79 24.25 10.14
C LEU A 190 7.08 23.00 9.30
N GLY A 191 8.27 22.40 9.45
CA GLY A 191 8.64 21.16 8.79
C GLY A 191 7.68 20.02 9.11
N GLN A 192 7.33 19.85 10.39
CA GLN A 192 6.36 18.83 10.83
C GLN A 192 4.94 19.11 10.33
N ILE A 193 4.51 20.38 10.26
CA ILE A 193 3.21 20.74 9.68
C ILE A 193 3.17 20.38 8.19
N LEU A 194 4.22 20.71 7.43
CA LEU A 194 4.33 20.37 6.01
C LEU A 194 4.30 18.86 5.80
N GLU A 195 5.04 18.11 6.64
CA GLU A 195 5.04 16.65 6.66
C GLU A 195 3.65 16.07 6.94
N LEU A 196 3.03 16.45 8.05
CA LEU A 196 1.72 15.94 8.47
C LEU A 196 0.62 16.30 7.46
N LYS A 197 0.69 17.51 6.87
CA LYS A 197 -0.23 17.94 5.81
C LYS A 197 -0.04 17.12 4.53
N ALA A 198 1.20 16.82 4.15
CA ALA A 198 1.47 15.98 2.99
C ALA A 198 0.95 14.55 3.18
N ARG A 199 1.13 13.97 4.38
CA ARG A 199 0.59 12.65 4.76
C ARG A 199 -0.95 12.63 4.80
N SER A 200 -1.59 13.67 5.33
CA SER A 200 -3.06 13.75 5.37
C SER A 200 -3.67 13.87 3.98
N GLN A 201 -3.05 14.65 3.08
CA GLN A 201 -3.48 14.78 1.69
C GLN A 201 -3.36 13.48 0.89
N THR A 202 -2.38 12.64 1.21
CA THR A 202 -2.18 11.34 0.55
C THR A 202 -3.14 10.28 1.09
N SER A 203 -3.48 10.35 2.38
CA SER A 203 -4.55 9.55 3.00
C SER A 203 -5.95 9.92 2.47
N ALA A 204 -6.11 11.10 1.87
CA ALA A 204 -7.36 11.54 1.27
C ALA A 204 -7.80 10.66 0.08
N ALA A 205 -6.87 10.03 -0.65
CA ALA A 205 -7.23 9.10 -1.73
C ALA A 205 -7.98 7.88 -1.18
N ILE A 206 -7.51 7.31 -0.06
CA ILE A 206 -8.19 6.20 0.63
C ILE A 206 -9.52 6.65 1.23
N LYS A 207 -9.54 7.82 1.88
CA LYS A 207 -10.80 8.39 2.39
C LYS A 207 -11.82 8.63 1.28
N SER A 208 -11.36 9.05 0.10
CA SER A 208 -12.23 9.23 -1.06
C SER A 208 -12.85 7.91 -1.52
N LEU A 209 -12.08 6.80 -1.51
CA LEU A 209 -12.57 5.46 -1.79
C LEU A 209 -13.62 5.02 -0.75
N LEU A 210 -13.35 5.23 0.55
CA LEU A 210 -14.31 4.93 1.61
C LEU A 210 -15.60 5.77 1.48
N GLY A 211 -15.47 7.04 1.08
CA GLY A 211 -16.60 7.93 0.84
C GLY A 211 -17.42 7.57 -0.41
N LEU A 212 -16.97 6.57 -1.19
CA LEU A 212 -17.76 6.08 -2.32
C LEU A 212 -18.93 5.22 -1.84
N ALA A 213 -18.81 4.47 -0.74
CA ALA A 213 -19.90 3.63 -0.26
C ALA A 213 -21.10 4.47 0.21
N PRO A 214 -22.35 4.13 -0.18
CA PRO A 214 -23.53 4.82 0.33
C PRO A 214 -23.77 4.47 1.80
N LYS A 215 -24.36 5.39 2.57
CA LYS A 215 -24.65 5.17 4.01
C LYS A 215 -25.89 4.29 4.24
N THR A 216 -26.78 4.24 3.26
CA THR A 216 -28.05 3.52 3.30
C THR A 216 -28.20 2.63 2.08
N ALA A 217 -28.97 1.56 2.22
CA ALA A 217 -29.37 0.67 1.15
C ALA A 217 -30.88 0.49 1.19
N ARG A 218 -31.51 0.36 0.02
CA ARG A 218 -32.95 0.15 -0.09
C ARG A 218 -33.27 -1.33 -0.18
N ARG A 219 -33.73 -1.92 0.91
CA ARG A 219 -34.08 -3.34 0.98
C ARG A 219 -35.52 -3.56 0.55
N ILE A 220 -35.72 -4.60 -0.26
CA ILE A 220 -37.03 -5.14 -0.63
C ILE A 220 -37.33 -6.29 0.33
N ALA A 221 -38.40 -6.16 1.09
CA ALA A 221 -38.88 -7.22 1.99
C ALA A 221 -39.61 -8.33 1.22
N PRO A 222 -39.79 -9.52 1.81
CA PRO A 222 -40.49 -10.64 1.15
C PRO A 222 -41.94 -10.34 0.75
N ASP A 223 -42.57 -9.35 1.39
CA ASP A 223 -43.91 -8.86 1.08
C ASP A 223 -43.95 -7.84 -0.08
N GLY A 224 -42.79 -7.53 -0.67
CA GLY A 224 -42.62 -6.56 -1.76
C GLY A 224 -42.50 -5.11 -1.30
N SER A 225 -42.52 -4.82 0.00
CA SER A 225 -42.33 -3.46 0.53
C SER A 225 -40.86 -3.02 0.47
N GLU A 226 -40.61 -1.73 0.24
CA GLU A 226 -39.26 -1.15 0.18
C GLU A 226 -39.00 -0.29 1.42
N ALA A 227 -37.84 -0.46 2.05
CA ALA A 227 -37.39 0.39 3.14
C ALA A 227 -35.90 0.72 3.02
N ASP A 228 -35.55 1.99 3.30
CA ASP A 228 -34.16 2.40 3.40
C ASP A 228 -33.60 2.00 4.78
N ILE A 229 -32.58 1.15 4.78
CA ILE A 229 -31.89 0.67 5.98
C ILE A 229 -30.43 1.17 5.99
N PRO A 230 -29.83 1.38 7.18
CA PRO A 230 -28.39 1.62 7.27
C PRO A 230 -27.60 0.49 6.61
N LEU A 231 -26.50 0.81 5.91
CA LEU A 231 -25.68 -0.19 5.22
C LEU A 231 -25.17 -1.29 6.16
N ALA A 232 -24.93 -0.95 7.43
CA ALA A 232 -24.52 -1.89 8.47
C ALA A 232 -25.55 -2.99 8.79
N ASN A 233 -26.81 -2.79 8.40
CA ASN A 233 -27.91 -3.73 8.65
C ASN A 233 -28.24 -4.59 7.41
N VAL A 234 -27.48 -4.45 6.32
CA VAL A 234 -27.62 -5.27 5.12
C VAL A 234 -26.96 -6.62 5.36
N HIS A 235 -27.71 -7.70 5.14
CA HIS A 235 -27.23 -9.07 5.28
C HIS A 235 -27.00 -9.70 3.91
N VAL A 236 -26.25 -10.80 3.86
CA VAL A 236 -26.09 -11.61 2.66
C VAL A 236 -27.43 -12.24 2.27
N GLY A 237 -27.79 -12.18 0.99
CA GLY A 237 -29.05 -12.69 0.47
C GLY A 237 -30.20 -11.67 0.43
N ASP A 238 -30.02 -10.48 1.02
CA ASP A 238 -31.00 -9.39 0.92
C ASP A 238 -31.20 -8.94 -0.54
N LEU A 239 -32.46 -8.69 -0.91
CA LEU A 239 -32.82 -8.06 -2.18
C LEU A 239 -32.77 -6.55 -2.03
N LEU A 240 -31.98 -5.88 -2.85
CA LEU A 240 -31.75 -4.44 -2.79
C LEU A 240 -32.12 -3.79 -4.12
N ARG A 241 -32.90 -2.70 -4.06
CA ARG A 241 -33.21 -1.88 -5.23
C ARG A 241 -32.11 -0.84 -5.43
N VAL A 242 -31.59 -0.73 -6.65
CA VAL A 242 -30.65 0.32 -7.05
C VAL A 242 -31.27 1.13 -8.19
N ARG A 243 -31.53 2.41 -7.96
CA ARG A 243 -32.16 3.30 -8.95
C ARG A 243 -31.13 3.98 -9.86
N PRO A 244 -31.54 4.52 -11.02
CA PRO A 244 -30.66 5.36 -11.83
C PRO A 244 -30.12 6.53 -11.00
N GLY A 245 -28.81 6.77 -11.08
CA GLY A 245 -28.10 7.78 -10.29
C GLY A 245 -27.69 7.34 -8.88
N GLU A 246 -28.14 6.19 -8.40
CA GLU A 246 -27.73 5.64 -7.10
C GLU A 246 -26.45 4.81 -7.22
N LYS A 247 -25.71 4.71 -6.12
CA LYS A 247 -24.57 3.80 -6.03
C LYS A 247 -25.02 2.42 -5.59
N VAL A 248 -24.38 1.39 -6.11
CA VAL A 248 -24.57 0.02 -5.66
C VAL A 248 -24.12 -0.07 -4.19
N PRO A 249 -24.95 -0.55 -3.24
CA PRO A 249 -24.64 -0.48 -1.82
C PRO A 249 -23.57 -1.49 -1.38
N VAL A 250 -23.64 -2.72 -1.88
CA VAL A 250 -22.77 -3.85 -1.51
C VAL A 250 -22.44 -4.67 -2.76
N ASP A 251 -21.57 -5.68 -2.66
CA ASP A 251 -21.34 -6.56 -3.80
C ASP A 251 -22.46 -7.60 -3.91
N GLY A 252 -22.78 -8.00 -5.14
CA GLY A 252 -23.82 -8.99 -5.36
C GLY A 252 -24.06 -9.31 -6.83
N VAL A 253 -25.24 -9.83 -7.12
CA VAL A 253 -25.66 -10.24 -8.46
C VAL A 253 -26.98 -9.58 -8.84
N VAL A 254 -27.13 -9.19 -10.10
CA VAL A 254 -28.42 -8.70 -10.62
C VAL A 254 -29.42 -9.85 -10.67
N VAL A 255 -30.57 -9.66 -10.03
CA VAL A 255 -31.72 -10.58 -10.12
C VAL A 255 -32.69 -10.11 -11.19
N GLU A 256 -32.97 -8.81 -11.24
CA GLU A 256 -33.92 -8.23 -12.20
C GLU A 256 -33.43 -6.87 -12.74
N GLY A 257 -33.81 -6.58 -13.98
CA GLY A 257 -33.49 -5.33 -14.66
C GLY A 257 -32.20 -5.37 -15.50
N SER A 258 -31.94 -4.26 -16.17
CA SER A 258 -30.70 -4.03 -16.92
C SER A 258 -30.33 -2.57 -16.86
N SER A 259 -29.05 -2.28 -16.65
CA SER A 259 -28.54 -0.91 -16.60
C SER A 259 -27.06 -0.85 -16.94
N ALA A 260 -26.58 0.31 -17.35
CA ALA A 260 -25.15 0.59 -17.46
C ALA A 260 -24.61 1.11 -16.12
N LEU A 261 -23.50 0.53 -15.66
CA LEU A 261 -22.80 0.93 -14.44
C LEU A 261 -21.47 1.57 -14.78
N ASP A 262 -21.22 2.73 -14.20
CA ASP A 262 -19.91 3.36 -14.21
C ASP A 262 -19.04 2.76 -13.09
N GLU A 263 -18.05 1.98 -13.52
CA GLU A 263 -17.05 1.35 -12.66
C GLU A 263 -15.71 2.12 -12.65
N SER A 264 -15.64 3.29 -13.33
CA SER A 264 -14.40 4.05 -13.58
C SER A 264 -13.61 4.37 -12.31
N MET A 265 -14.29 4.61 -11.19
CA MET A 265 -13.67 4.99 -9.92
C MET A 265 -12.87 3.84 -9.26
N LEU A 266 -13.21 2.59 -9.57
CA LEU A 266 -12.52 1.41 -9.05
C LEU A 266 -11.61 0.77 -10.10
N THR A 267 -11.96 0.90 -11.37
CA THR A 267 -11.34 0.14 -12.45
C THR A 267 -10.54 1.01 -13.41
N GLY A 268 -10.67 2.33 -13.34
CA GLY A 268 -9.96 3.30 -14.17
C GLY A 268 -10.46 3.39 -15.63
N GLU A 269 -11.50 2.66 -16.00
CA GLU A 269 -12.04 2.66 -17.36
C GLU A 269 -13.17 3.68 -17.51
N PRO A 270 -13.12 4.58 -18.52
CA PRO A 270 -14.06 5.69 -18.61
C PRO A 270 -15.45 5.32 -19.14
N LEU A 271 -15.61 4.12 -19.73
CA LEU A 271 -16.86 3.70 -20.35
C LEU A 271 -17.70 2.84 -19.40
N PRO A 272 -19.00 3.18 -19.21
CA PRO A 272 -19.91 2.36 -18.41
C PRO A 272 -20.09 0.94 -18.97
N VAL A 273 -20.18 -0.04 -18.07
CA VAL A 273 -20.37 -1.47 -18.39
C VAL A 273 -21.84 -1.83 -18.25
N THR A 274 -22.43 -2.48 -19.26
CA THR A 274 -23.82 -2.95 -19.19
C THR A 274 -23.94 -4.18 -18.30
N LYS A 275 -24.91 -4.20 -17.39
CA LYS A 275 -25.22 -5.31 -16.48
C LYS A 275 -26.67 -5.79 -16.70
N ARG A 276 -26.86 -7.10 -16.68
CA ARG A 276 -28.12 -7.82 -16.85
C ARG A 276 -28.29 -8.87 -15.75
N ALA A 277 -29.48 -9.47 -15.67
CA ALA A 277 -29.74 -10.56 -14.73
C ALA A 277 -28.66 -11.65 -14.81
N GLY A 278 -28.10 -12.03 -13.66
CA GLY A 278 -26.97 -12.94 -13.53
C GLY A 278 -25.58 -12.28 -13.49
N ASP A 279 -25.45 -11.01 -13.88
CA ASP A 279 -24.17 -10.30 -13.84
C ASP A 279 -23.80 -9.84 -12.43
N LYS A 280 -22.50 -9.87 -12.13
CA LYS A 280 -21.95 -9.38 -10.86
C LYS A 280 -21.92 -7.85 -10.80
N LEU A 281 -22.27 -7.33 -9.64
CA LEU A 281 -22.22 -5.93 -9.26
C LEU A 281 -21.16 -5.72 -8.18
N ILE A 282 -20.39 -4.65 -8.32
CA ILE A 282 -19.39 -4.22 -7.35
C ILE A 282 -19.96 -3.03 -6.57
N GLY A 283 -19.88 -3.07 -5.25
CA GLY A 283 -20.31 -2.00 -4.36
C GLY A 283 -19.60 -0.69 -4.68
N ALA A 284 -20.30 0.41 -4.39
CA ALA A 284 -19.90 1.80 -4.64
C ALA A 284 -19.75 2.23 -6.11
N THR A 285 -20.01 1.34 -7.08
CA THR A 285 -20.15 1.70 -8.49
C THR A 285 -21.43 2.51 -8.73
N LEU A 286 -21.44 3.38 -9.74
CA LEU A 286 -22.56 4.28 -10.02
C LEU A 286 -23.50 3.67 -11.06
N ASN A 287 -24.76 3.49 -10.69
CA ASN A 287 -25.79 3.07 -11.63
C ASN A 287 -26.24 4.29 -12.47
N THR A 288 -26.24 4.19 -13.80
CA THR A 288 -26.45 5.39 -14.64
C THR A 288 -27.88 5.57 -15.15
N SER A 289 -28.53 4.52 -15.66
CA SER A 289 -29.71 4.68 -16.53
C SER A 289 -30.92 3.83 -16.16
N GLY A 290 -30.76 2.54 -15.87
CA GLY A 290 -31.84 1.60 -15.53
C GLY A 290 -31.98 1.32 -14.04
N ALA A 291 -33.14 0.82 -13.61
CA ALA A 291 -33.31 0.30 -12.26
C ALA A 291 -32.90 -1.17 -12.20
N LEU A 292 -32.23 -1.56 -11.11
CA LEU A 292 -31.78 -2.91 -10.85
C LEU A 292 -32.34 -3.42 -9.54
N VAL A 293 -32.68 -4.71 -9.50
CA VAL A 293 -32.83 -5.45 -8.25
C VAL A 293 -31.63 -6.38 -8.15
N MET A 294 -30.88 -6.26 -7.06
CA MET A 294 -29.72 -7.09 -6.81
C MET A 294 -29.91 -7.94 -5.56
N ARG A 295 -29.25 -9.09 -5.51
CA ARG A 295 -29.11 -9.90 -4.30
C ARG A 295 -27.70 -9.70 -3.75
N SER A 296 -27.59 -9.31 -2.48
CA SER A 296 -26.30 -9.14 -1.82
C SER A 296 -25.57 -10.48 -1.66
N GLU A 297 -24.28 -10.51 -1.99
CA GLU A 297 -23.41 -11.68 -1.79
C GLU A 297 -22.31 -11.40 -0.76
N HIS A 298 -21.69 -10.21 -0.81
CA HIS A 298 -20.65 -9.81 0.12
C HIS A 298 -21.01 -8.46 0.75
N VAL A 299 -20.94 -8.37 2.07
CA VAL A 299 -21.31 -7.18 2.86
C VAL A 299 -20.21 -6.82 3.86
N GLY A 300 -20.18 -5.56 4.31
CA GLY A 300 -19.21 -5.08 5.29
C GLY A 300 -17.75 -5.27 4.84
N SER A 301 -16.93 -5.89 5.70
CA SER A 301 -15.50 -6.14 5.43
C SER A 301 -15.23 -7.12 4.31
N ALA A 302 -16.23 -7.91 3.89
CA ALA A 302 -16.09 -8.86 2.79
C ALA A 302 -16.21 -8.20 1.41
N THR A 303 -16.66 -6.94 1.34
CA THR A 303 -16.84 -6.23 0.06
C THR A 303 -15.50 -5.94 -0.63
N VAL A 304 -15.49 -5.91 -1.96
CA VAL A 304 -14.32 -5.56 -2.79
C VAL A 304 -13.75 -4.21 -2.39
N LEU A 305 -14.60 -3.20 -2.12
CA LEU A 305 -14.15 -1.89 -1.64
C LEU A 305 -13.44 -1.97 -0.28
N ALA A 306 -13.99 -2.73 0.67
CA ALA A 306 -13.35 -2.92 1.98
C ALA A 306 -12.00 -3.66 1.85
N GLN A 307 -11.94 -4.67 0.98
CA GLN A 307 -10.69 -5.37 0.67
C GLN A 307 -9.65 -4.45 0.02
N ILE A 308 -10.07 -3.58 -0.92
CA ILE A 308 -9.22 -2.55 -1.52
C ILE A 308 -8.62 -1.65 -0.43
N VAL A 309 -9.47 -1.12 0.46
CA VAL A 309 -9.02 -0.25 1.55
C VAL A 309 -8.05 -0.96 2.46
N GLN A 310 -8.33 -2.22 2.83
CA GLN A 310 -7.45 -3.02 3.67
C GLN A 310 -6.10 -3.29 3.00
N MET A 311 -6.08 -3.66 1.72
CA MET A 311 -4.84 -3.90 0.97
C MET A 311 -4.00 -2.64 0.84
N VAL A 312 -4.61 -1.50 0.50
CA VAL A 312 -3.91 -0.22 0.42
C VAL A 312 -3.34 0.20 1.79
N ALA A 313 -4.11 -0.01 2.87
CA ALA A 313 -3.65 0.24 4.23
C ALA A 313 -2.45 -0.65 4.60
N MET A 314 -2.47 -1.93 4.22
CA MET A 314 -1.35 -2.85 4.42
C MET A 314 -0.09 -2.39 3.67
N ALA A 315 -0.21 -1.97 2.40
CA ALA A 315 0.93 -1.51 1.61
C ALA A 315 1.58 -0.26 2.19
N GLN A 316 0.79 0.73 2.61
CA GLN A 316 1.32 1.94 3.24
C GLN A 316 2.12 1.67 4.53
N ARG A 317 1.89 0.51 5.15
CA ARG A 317 2.52 0.09 6.40
C ARG A 317 3.60 -0.96 6.19
N SER A 318 3.88 -1.36 4.97
CA SER A 318 4.97 -2.29 4.66
C SER A 318 6.26 -1.51 4.39
N ARG A 319 7.42 -2.11 4.71
CA ARG A 319 8.72 -1.44 4.54
C ARG A 319 9.42 -1.89 3.26
N ALA A 320 9.54 -0.96 2.33
CA ALA A 320 10.35 -1.18 1.13
C ALA A 320 11.83 -1.42 1.47
N PRO A 321 12.56 -2.23 0.68
CA PRO A 321 13.99 -2.44 0.84
C PRO A 321 14.80 -1.12 0.89
N MET A 322 14.50 -0.16 0.03
CA MET A 322 15.17 1.13 0.01
C MET A 322 14.91 1.98 1.26
N GLN A 323 13.74 1.84 1.90
CA GLN A 323 13.48 2.47 3.20
C GLN A 323 14.37 1.87 4.28
N ARG A 324 14.51 0.54 4.33
CA ARG A 324 15.42 -0.14 5.28
C ARG A 324 16.87 0.29 5.10
N MET A 325 17.30 0.45 3.85
CA MET A 325 18.63 0.98 3.54
C MET A 325 18.78 2.43 4.05
N ALA A 326 17.81 3.30 3.79
CA ALA A 326 17.81 4.68 4.26
C ALA A 326 17.85 4.77 5.79
N ASP A 327 17.06 3.95 6.50
CA ASP A 327 17.04 3.89 7.98
C ASP A 327 18.40 3.47 8.55
N THR A 328 19.05 2.48 7.92
CA THR A 328 20.38 1.99 8.33
C THR A 328 21.44 3.07 8.13
N VAL A 329 21.43 3.71 6.95
CA VAL A 329 22.35 4.81 6.65
C VAL A 329 22.13 5.99 7.60
N ALA A 330 20.87 6.32 7.91
CA ALA A 330 20.54 7.39 8.87
C ALA A 330 21.12 7.10 10.27
N GLY A 331 21.06 5.84 10.73
CA GLY A 331 21.64 5.45 12.02
C GLY A 331 23.15 5.68 12.10
N TYR A 332 23.91 5.18 11.12
CA TYR A 332 25.35 5.43 11.04
C TYR A 332 25.68 6.92 10.85
N PHE A 333 24.89 7.62 10.05
CA PHE A 333 25.04 9.05 9.79
C PHE A 333 24.90 9.89 11.07
N VAL A 334 23.88 9.63 11.90
CA VAL A 334 23.68 10.33 13.18
C VAL A 334 24.89 10.14 14.11
N MET A 335 25.40 8.91 14.23
CA MET A 335 26.58 8.64 15.06
C MET A 335 27.82 9.35 14.53
N GLY A 336 28.02 9.35 13.21
CA GLY A 336 29.12 10.09 12.57
C GLY A 336 29.02 11.60 12.81
N VAL A 337 27.83 12.18 12.68
CA VAL A 337 27.56 13.60 12.91
C VAL A 337 27.82 14.01 14.35
N VAL A 338 27.37 13.21 15.33
CA VAL A 338 27.67 13.48 16.74
C VAL A 338 29.17 13.45 16.99
N GLY A 339 29.89 12.49 16.39
CA GLY A 339 31.35 12.46 16.41
C GLY A 339 31.98 13.72 15.81
N ILE A 340 31.52 14.16 14.64
CA ILE A 340 32.00 15.39 13.99
C ILE A 340 31.69 16.61 14.86
N ALA A 341 30.50 16.73 15.45
CA ALA A 341 30.14 17.85 16.30
C ALA A 341 31.03 17.93 17.55
N LEU A 342 31.35 16.79 18.17
CA LEU A 342 32.30 16.74 19.29
C LEU A 342 33.71 17.14 18.84
N LEU A 343 34.18 16.64 17.70
CA LEU A 343 35.47 17.02 17.14
C LEU A 343 35.52 18.51 16.82
N THR A 344 34.48 19.07 16.21
CA THR A 344 34.33 20.49 15.92
C THR A 344 34.35 21.30 17.22
N PHE A 345 33.62 20.87 18.26
CA PHE A 345 33.62 21.52 19.57
C PHE A 345 35.04 21.65 20.15
N PHE A 346 35.78 20.54 20.22
CA PHE A 346 37.13 20.54 20.78
C PHE A 346 38.15 21.24 19.88
N ALA A 347 38.07 21.06 18.56
CA ALA A 347 39.00 21.68 17.61
C ALA A 347 38.92 23.21 17.67
N TRP A 348 37.71 23.77 17.66
CA TRP A 348 37.52 25.22 17.79
C TRP A 348 37.73 25.71 19.22
N GLY A 349 37.43 24.91 20.25
CA GLY A 349 37.74 25.26 21.64
C GLY A 349 39.25 25.43 21.89
N LEU A 350 40.07 24.58 21.26
CA LEU A 350 41.53 24.55 21.45
C LEU A 350 42.30 25.44 20.46
N PHE A 351 41.88 25.49 19.19
CA PHE A 351 42.61 26.17 18.10
C PHE A 351 41.83 27.35 17.48
N GLY A 352 40.61 27.60 17.95
CA GLY A 352 39.75 28.64 17.38
C GLY A 352 40.09 30.06 17.83
N PRO A 353 39.59 31.08 17.09
CA PRO A 353 39.70 32.49 17.48
C PRO A 353 39.05 32.75 18.83
N GLU A 354 39.60 33.68 19.61
CA GLU A 354 38.94 34.09 20.87
C GLU A 354 37.60 34.80 20.59
N PRO A 355 36.51 34.45 21.30
CA PRO A 355 36.38 33.43 22.34
C PRO A 355 36.21 31.99 21.78
N SER A 356 37.25 31.16 21.93
CA SER A 356 37.40 29.88 21.22
C SER A 356 36.32 28.85 21.59
N TRP A 357 35.98 28.75 22.87
CA TRP A 357 34.97 27.83 23.38
C TRP A 357 33.54 28.17 22.96
N VAL A 358 33.20 29.46 22.86
CA VAL A 358 31.91 29.91 22.30
C VAL A 358 31.81 29.49 20.85
N TYR A 359 32.88 29.75 20.10
CA TYR A 359 32.97 29.41 18.69
C TYR A 359 32.80 27.90 18.44
N GLY A 360 33.45 27.08 19.27
CA GLY A 360 33.29 25.62 19.22
C GLY A 360 31.88 25.15 19.55
N LEU A 361 31.22 25.76 20.54
CA LEU A 361 29.84 25.41 20.89
C LEU A 361 28.86 25.74 19.75
N ILE A 362 28.95 26.94 19.16
CA ILE A 362 28.07 27.36 18.06
C ILE A 362 28.25 26.46 16.84
N ASN A 363 29.49 26.17 16.45
CA ASN A 363 29.77 25.35 15.28
C ASN A 363 29.36 23.89 15.50
N ALA A 364 29.58 23.34 16.69
CA ALA A 364 29.09 22.00 17.04
C ALA A 364 27.56 21.93 16.98
N VAL A 365 26.86 22.91 17.54
CA VAL A 365 25.40 23.00 17.46
C VAL A 365 24.92 23.16 16.00
N ALA A 366 25.61 23.98 15.20
CA ALA A 366 25.32 24.14 13.78
C ALA A 366 25.47 22.82 13.00
N VAL A 367 26.52 22.04 13.29
CA VAL A 367 26.73 20.69 12.73
C VAL A 367 25.59 19.75 13.10
N LEU A 368 25.15 19.73 14.36
CA LEU A 368 24.04 18.89 14.81
C LEU A 368 22.72 19.26 14.12
N ILE A 369 22.47 20.56 13.92
CA ILE A 369 21.23 21.05 13.29
C ILE A 369 21.20 20.75 11.79
N ILE A 370 22.26 21.12 11.06
CA ILE A 370 22.30 20.94 9.59
C ILE A 370 22.27 19.47 9.20
N ALA A 371 22.71 18.58 10.10
CA ALA A 371 22.72 17.16 9.89
C ALA A 371 21.42 16.46 10.26
N CYS A 372 20.31 17.17 10.50
CA CYS A 372 19.04 16.47 10.76
C CYS A 372 18.68 15.57 9.55
N PRO A 373 18.42 14.26 9.75
CA PRO A 373 17.97 13.38 8.67
C PRO A 373 16.46 13.50 8.39
N CYS A 374 15.85 14.64 8.69
CA CYS A 374 14.41 14.90 8.62
C CYS A 374 13.82 14.49 7.26
N ALA A 375 14.42 14.98 6.17
CA ALA A 375 13.98 14.70 4.80
C ALA A 375 14.26 13.26 4.36
N LEU A 376 15.29 12.63 4.91
CA LEU A 376 15.71 11.26 4.58
C LEU A 376 14.68 10.22 5.03
N GLY A 377 14.15 10.36 6.25
CA GLY A 377 13.13 9.47 6.79
C GLY A 377 11.77 9.57 6.07
N LEU A 378 11.49 10.71 5.45
CA LEU A 378 10.26 10.99 4.71
C LEU A 378 10.32 10.63 3.22
N ALA A 379 11.52 10.63 2.64
CA ALA A 379 11.75 10.52 1.21
C ALA A 379 11.07 9.30 0.57
N THR A 380 11.15 8.15 1.24
CA THR A 380 10.66 6.87 0.70
C THR A 380 9.18 6.62 1.01
N PRO A 381 8.69 6.79 2.27
CA PRO A 381 7.29 6.56 2.60
C PRO A 381 6.31 7.44 1.80
N MET A 382 6.67 8.71 1.54
CA MET A 382 5.82 9.61 0.78
C MET A 382 5.61 9.16 -0.66
N SER A 383 6.68 8.72 -1.34
CA SER A 383 6.58 8.22 -2.71
C SER A 383 5.76 6.93 -2.79
N ILE A 384 5.89 6.02 -1.81
CA ILE A 384 5.07 4.80 -1.68
C ILE A 384 3.60 5.17 -1.52
N MET A 385 3.31 6.12 -0.64
CA MET A 385 1.94 6.52 -0.31
C MET A 385 1.21 7.10 -1.52
N VAL A 386 1.88 7.99 -2.28
CA VAL A 386 1.35 8.55 -3.54
C VAL A 386 1.18 7.44 -4.59
N ALA A 387 2.16 6.55 -4.74
CA ALA A 387 2.12 5.46 -5.71
C ALA A 387 0.97 4.49 -5.43
N THR A 388 0.82 4.03 -4.18
CA THR A 388 -0.24 3.08 -3.79
C THR A 388 -1.62 3.70 -3.97
N GLY A 389 -1.82 4.95 -3.57
CA GLY A 389 -3.08 5.65 -3.76
C GLY A 389 -3.44 5.82 -5.23
N ARG A 390 -2.45 6.15 -6.08
CA ARG A 390 -2.65 6.26 -7.53
C ARG A 390 -2.91 4.90 -8.19
N GLY A 391 -2.14 3.88 -7.84
CA GLY A 391 -2.34 2.51 -8.34
C GLY A 391 -3.78 2.04 -8.07
N ALA A 392 -4.29 2.29 -6.86
CA ALA A 392 -5.66 1.93 -6.49
C ALA A 392 -6.71 2.57 -7.40
N THR A 393 -6.54 3.85 -7.77
CA THR A 393 -7.46 4.52 -8.73
C THR A 393 -7.36 3.97 -10.17
N GLN A 394 -6.31 3.20 -10.48
CA GLN A 394 -6.09 2.56 -11.79
C GLN A 394 -6.34 1.05 -11.74
N GLY A 395 -6.97 0.52 -10.68
CA GLY A 395 -7.24 -0.91 -10.52
C GLY A 395 -5.99 -1.77 -10.25
N VAL A 396 -4.87 -1.15 -9.85
CA VAL A 396 -3.61 -1.83 -9.48
C VAL A 396 -3.39 -1.68 -7.97
N LEU A 397 -3.61 -2.76 -7.23
CA LEU A 397 -3.51 -2.76 -5.78
C LEU A 397 -2.19 -3.35 -5.35
N PHE A 398 -1.33 -2.54 -4.75
CA PHE A 398 -0.17 -3.04 -4.03
C PHE A 398 -0.59 -3.41 -2.61
N ARG A 399 -0.17 -4.58 -2.13
CA ARG A 399 -0.24 -4.97 -0.71
C ARG A 399 1.11 -4.78 -0.01
N ASP A 400 2.20 -4.82 -0.76
CA ASP A 400 3.56 -4.62 -0.25
C ASP A 400 4.28 -3.51 -1.03
N ALA A 401 4.90 -2.58 -0.31
CA ALA A 401 5.76 -1.54 -0.83
C ALA A 401 7.04 -2.11 -1.45
N ALA A 402 7.50 -3.29 -0.99
CA ALA A 402 8.59 -4.01 -1.62
C ALA A 402 8.22 -4.41 -3.06
N ALA A 403 6.95 -4.74 -3.34
CA ALA A 403 6.50 -5.03 -4.69
C ALA A 403 6.61 -3.81 -5.61
N ILE A 404 6.30 -2.60 -5.11
CA ILE A 404 6.49 -1.35 -5.88
C ILE A 404 7.97 -1.19 -6.26
N GLU A 405 8.92 -1.55 -5.40
CA GLU A 405 10.35 -1.41 -5.73
C GLU A 405 10.88 -2.54 -6.63
N ASN A 406 10.38 -3.76 -6.44
CA ASN A 406 10.85 -4.94 -7.18
C ASN A 406 10.25 -5.01 -8.59
N LEU A 407 9.04 -4.49 -8.80
CA LEU A 407 8.34 -4.59 -10.09
C LEU A 407 9.12 -3.98 -11.26
N ARG A 408 9.88 -2.89 -11.04
CA ARG A 408 10.77 -2.33 -12.09
C ARG A 408 11.96 -3.23 -12.43
N LYS A 409 12.40 -4.07 -11.49
CA LYS A 409 13.57 -4.96 -11.64
C LYS A 409 13.21 -6.24 -12.39
N ILE A 410 11.92 -6.55 -12.50
CA ILE A 410 11.42 -7.75 -13.17
C ILE A 410 11.84 -7.74 -14.62
N ASP A 411 12.35 -8.90 -15.04
CA ASP A 411 12.72 -9.19 -16.42
C ASP A 411 11.90 -10.35 -17.00
N THR A 412 11.39 -11.24 -16.16
CA THR A 412 10.62 -12.42 -16.57
C THR A 412 9.26 -12.45 -15.90
N LEU A 413 8.20 -12.66 -16.68
CA LEU A 413 6.82 -12.80 -16.22
C LEU A 413 6.30 -14.19 -16.59
N ILE A 414 6.01 -15.00 -15.58
CA ILE A 414 5.27 -16.25 -15.73
C ILE A 414 3.78 -15.91 -15.63
N VAL A 415 2.98 -16.41 -16.56
CA VAL A 415 1.53 -16.17 -16.61
C VAL A 415 0.80 -17.50 -16.63
N ASP A 416 -0.16 -17.67 -15.73
CA ASP A 416 -1.10 -18.78 -15.83
C ASP A 416 -2.03 -18.61 -17.04
N LYS A 417 -2.54 -19.72 -17.59
CA LYS A 417 -3.46 -19.64 -18.73
C LYS A 417 -4.88 -19.33 -18.28
N THR A 418 -5.46 -20.21 -17.47
CA THR A 418 -6.89 -20.21 -17.14
C THR A 418 -7.22 -18.99 -16.29
N GLY A 419 -8.26 -18.24 -16.65
CA GLY A 419 -8.73 -17.06 -15.90
C GLY A 419 -7.77 -15.85 -15.87
N THR A 420 -6.52 -16.03 -16.30
CA THR A 420 -5.51 -14.97 -16.43
C THR A 420 -5.39 -14.50 -17.89
N LEU A 421 -4.95 -15.36 -18.81
CA LEU A 421 -4.92 -15.08 -20.26
C LEU A 421 -6.30 -15.24 -20.92
N THR A 422 -7.11 -16.13 -20.35
CA THR A 422 -8.45 -16.48 -20.82
C THR A 422 -9.53 -15.99 -19.86
N GLU A 423 -10.79 -16.07 -20.26
CA GLU A 423 -11.93 -15.61 -19.44
C GLU A 423 -12.16 -16.48 -18.19
N GLY A 424 -11.59 -17.69 -18.15
CA GLY A 424 -11.79 -18.63 -17.05
C GLY A 424 -13.20 -19.24 -17.05
N ARG A 425 -13.90 -19.11 -18.18
CA ARG A 425 -15.27 -19.59 -18.40
C ARG A 425 -15.25 -20.48 -19.65
N PRO A 426 -15.07 -21.80 -19.47
CA PRO A 426 -15.06 -22.70 -20.60
C PRO A 426 -16.41 -22.65 -21.34
N ALA A 427 -16.34 -22.59 -22.66
CA ALA A 427 -17.50 -22.60 -23.56
C ALA A 427 -17.45 -23.85 -24.44
N PHE A 428 -18.61 -24.48 -24.62
CA PHE A 428 -18.74 -25.60 -25.55
C PHE A 428 -18.54 -25.09 -26.98
N GLU A 429 -17.64 -25.75 -27.72
CA GLU A 429 -17.30 -25.35 -29.08
C GLU A 429 -17.99 -26.26 -30.10
N ARG A 430 -17.77 -27.58 -29.98
CA ARG A 430 -18.39 -28.56 -30.87
C ARG A 430 -18.32 -29.99 -30.32
N ALA A 431 -19.21 -30.85 -30.78
CA ALA A 431 -19.07 -32.29 -30.66
C ALA A 431 -18.77 -32.93 -32.02
N LEU A 432 -17.93 -33.96 -32.05
CA LEU A 432 -17.63 -34.74 -33.25
C LEU A 432 -18.05 -36.20 -33.01
N PRO A 433 -19.05 -36.71 -33.73
CA PRO A 433 -19.51 -38.07 -33.54
C PRO A 433 -18.58 -39.10 -34.20
N ALA A 434 -18.49 -40.28 -33.59
CA ALA A 434 -17.99 -41.49 -34.23
C ALA A 434 -19.05 -42.07 -35.18
N ALA A 435 -18.65 -43.02 -36.04
CA ALA A 435 -19.58 -43.70 -36.93
C ALA A 435 -20.73 -44.37 -36.14
N GLY A 436 -21.98 -44.04 -36.47
CA GLY A 436 -23.17 -44.56 -35.80
C GLY A 436 -23.73 -43.67 -34.69
N PHE A 437 -23.14 -42.50 -34.44
CA PHE A 437 -23.67 -41.49 -33.52
C PHE A 437 -23.91 -40.16 -34.24
N THR A 438 -24.80 -39.33 -33.69
CA THR A 438 -25.00 -37.94 -34.11
C THR A 438 -24.33 -36.97 -33.13
N GLU A 439 -24.09 -35.73 -33.57
CA GLU A 439 -23.53 -34.68 -32.72
C GLU A 439 -24.37 -34.45 -31.46
N ASP A 440 -25.69 -34.37 -31.65
CA ASP A 440 -26.64 -34.13 -30.55
C ASP A 440 -26.74 -35.34 -29.60
N GLU A 441 -26.59 -36.57 -30.10
CA GLU A 441 -26.50 -37.75 -29.21
C GLU A 441 -25.25 -37.74 -28.36
N VAL A 442 -24.09 -37.40 -28.94
CA VAL A 442 -22.82 -37.29 -28.19
C VAL A 442 -22.93 -36.22 -27.11
N LEU A 443 -23.47 -35.05 -27.47
CA LEU A 443 -23.69 -33.96 -26.52
C LEU A 443 -24.71 -34.34 -25.44
N ARG A 444 -25.84 -34.96 -25.80
CA ARG A 444 -26.87 -35.42 -24.86
C ARG A 444 -26.31 -36.42 -23.85
N LEU A 445 -25.58 -37.43 -24.32
CA LEU A 445 -25.02 -38.49 -23.47
C LEU A 445 -23.96 -37.94 -22.51
N ALA A 446 -23.05 -37.09 -23.03
CA ALA A 446 -22.03 -36.44 -22.20
C ALA A 446 -22.67 -35.50 -21.15
N ALA A 447 -23.57 -34.61 -21.57
CA ALA A 447 -24.27 -33.70 -20.67
C ALA A 447 -25.11 -34.43 -19.62
N SER A 448 -25.71 -35.57 -19.98
CA SER A 448 -26.48 -36.39 -19.04
C SER A 448 -25.58 -37.01 -17.97
N LEU A 449 -24.39 -37.50 -18.35
CA LEU A 449 -23.42 -38.02 -17.40
C LEU A 449 -22.86 -36.91 -16.48
N ASP A 450 -22.61 -35.72 -17.03
CA ASP A 450 -21.97 -34.60 -16.34
C ASP A 450 -22.91 -33.76 -15.45
N GLN A 451 -24.20 -34.09 -15.37
CA GLN A 451 -25.17 -33.34 -14.55
C GLN A 451 -24.80 -33.25 -13.06
N GLY A 452 -24.06 -34.25 -12.54
CA GLY A 452 -23.62 -34.32 -11.15
C GLY A 452 -22.21 -33.78 -10.90
N SER A 453 -21.51 -33.32 -11.94
CA SER A 453 -20.12 -32.88 -11.85
C SER A 453 -20.02 -31.38 -11.57
N GLU A 454 -19.24 -31.01 -10.56
CA GLU A 454 -18.93 -29.61 -10.26
C GLU A 454 -17.81 -29.03 -11.15
N HIS A 455 -17.30 -29.81 -12.11
CA HIS A 455 -16.20 -29.38 -12.94
C HIS A 455 -16.63 -28.29 -13.95
N PRO A 456 -15.85 -27.21 -14.16
CA PRO A 456 -16.21 -26.13 -15.09
C PRO A 456 -16.50 -26.61 -16.53
N LEU A 457 -15.77 -27.62 -17.01
CA LEU A 457 -16.02 -28.23 -18.34
C LEU A 457 -17.38 -28.94 -18.42
N ALA A 458 -17.81 -29.59 -17.34
CA ALA A 458 -19.11 -30.26 -17.26
C ALA A 458 -20.25 -29.25 -17.33
N ALA A 459 -20.11 -28.13 -16.60
CA ALA A 459 -21.07 -27.03 -16.66
C ALA A 459 -21.24 -26.47 -18.08
N ALA A 460 -20.14 -26.34 -18.84
CA ALA A 460 -20.18 -25.87 -20.24
C ALA A 460 -20.93 -26.85 -21.16
N ILE A 461 -20.70 -28.15 -21.00
CA ILE A 461 -21.37 -29.21 -21.78
C ILE A 461 -22.87 -29.26 -21.44
N VAL A 462 -23.22 -29.22 -20.15
CA VAL A 462 -24.61 -29.24 -19.68
C VAL A 462 -25.36 -27.99 -20.14
N ALA A 463 -24.75 -26.82 -20.07
CA ALA A 463 -25.33 -25.57 -20.55
C ALA A 463 -25.65 -25.64 -22.05
N ALA A 464 -24.69 -26.09 -22.88
CA ALA A 464 -24.88 -26.23 -24.31
C ALA A 464 -26.01 -27.21 -24.68
N ALA A 465 -26.12 -28.33 -23.96
CA ALA A 465 -27.20 -29.30 -24.19
C ALA A 465 -28.58 -28.73 -23.81
N ARG A 466 -28.66 -27.93 -22.73
CA ARG A 466 -29.89 -27.23 -22.34
C ARG A 466 -30.29 -26.14 -23.33
N GLU A 467 -29.33 -25.37 -23.85
CA GLU A 467 -29.57 -24.36 -24.88
C GLU A 467 -30.12 -24.98 -26.18
N ARG A 468 -29.66 -26.19 -26.53
CA ARG A 468 -30.19 -26.96 -27.67
C ARG A 468 -31.52 -27.69 -27.36
N GLY A 469 -32.06 -27.57 -26.14
CA GLY A 469 -33.31 -28.20 -25.76
C GLY A 469 -33.25 -29.74 -25.67
N LEU A 470 -32.07 -30.32 -25.46
CA LEU A 470 -31.89 -31.77 -25.39
C LEU A 470 -32.43 -32.33 -24.06
N ALA A 471 -33.19 -33.41 -24.14
CA ALA A 471 -33.70 -34.11 -22.96
C ALA A 471 -32.58 -34.90 -22.28
N LEU A 472 -32.13 -34.42 -21.12
CA LEU A 472 -31.06 -35.04 -20.34
C LEU A 472 -31.60 -36.13 -19.41
N GLY A 473 -30.94 -37.29 -19.40
CA GLY A 473 -31.26 -38.41 -18.51
C GLY A 473 -30.48 -38.34 -17.19
N LYS A 474 -31.03 -38.93 -16.12
CA LYS A 474 -30.34 -39.00 -14.82
C LYS A 474 -29.33 -40.17 -14.82
N PRO A 475 -28.04 -39.94 -14.56
CA PRO A 475 -27.05 -40.99 -14.52
C PRO A 475 -27.15 -41.79 -13.20
N GLU A 476 -26.89 -43.09 -13.29
CA GLU A 476 -26.73 -44.03 -12.17
C GLU A 476 -25.25 -44.36 -11.97
N GLN A 477 -24.83 -44.68 -10.75
CA GLN A 477 -23.45 -45.07 -10.42
C GLN A 477 -22.37 -44.10 -10.95
N PHE A 478 -22.60 -42.80 -10.79
CA PHE A 478 -21.64 -41.77 -11.16
C PHE A 478 -20.35 -41.90 -10.31
N ASP A 479 -19.22 -41.99 -10.99
CA ASP A 479 -17.88 -42.00 -10.40
C ASP A 479 -16.97 -41.00 -11.11
N SER A 480 -16.16 -40.27 -10.34
CA SER A 480 -15.30 -39.19 -10.84
C SER A 480 -13.86 -39.38 -10.39
N ALA A 481 -12.93 -39.43 -11.35
CA ALA A 481 -11.50 -39.52 -11.10
C ALA A 481 -10.81 -38.20 -11.45
N SER A 482 -10.22 -37.55 -10.45
CA SER A 482 -9.60 -36.23 -10.58
C SER A 482 -8.47 -36.24 -11.62
N GLY A 483 -8.54 -35.35 -12.61
CA GLY A 483 -7.54 -35.24 -13.69
C GLY A 483 -7.62 -36.34 -14.76
N ILE A 484 -8.60 -37.23 -14.71
CA ILE A 484 -8.77 -38.35 -15.67
C ILE A 484 -10.13 -38.27 -16.38
N GLY A 485 -11.24 -38.18 -15.62
CA GLY A 485 -12.60 -38.05 -16.18
C GLY A 485 -13.69 -38.65 -15.29
N VAL A 486 -14.86 -38.89 -15.86
CA VAL A 486 -16.07 -39.40 -15.18
C VAL A 486 -16.62 -40.66 -15.86
N ARG A 487 -17.30 -41.52 -15.10
CA ARG A 487 -17.95 -42.76 -15.55
C ARG A 487 -19.32 -42.92 -14.92
N GLY A 488 -20.22 -43.64 -15.57
CA GLY A 488 -21.54 -43.95 -15.01
C GLY A 488 -22.42 -44.73 -15.97
N LEU A 489 -23.63 -45.06 -15.51
CA LEU A 489 -24.66 -45.74 -16.28
C LEU A 489 -25.76 -44.76 -16.66
N LEU A 490 -26.21 -44.77 -17.91
CA LEU A 490 -27.35 -43.96 -18.35
C LEU A 490 -28.22 -44.81 -19.28
N GLU A 491 -29.51 -44.92 -18.96
CA GLU A 491 -30.46 -45.71 -19.77
C GLU A 491 -29.97 -47.17 -19.98
N GLY A 492 -29.26 -47.73 -18.99
CA GLY A 492 -28.66 -49.08 -19.05
C GLY A 492 -27.34 -49.19 -19.84
N LYS A 493 -26.80 -48.09 -20.37
CA LYS A 493 -25.53 -48.05 -21.12
C LYS A 493 -24.37 -47.58 -20.24
N ALA A 494 -23.22 -48.21 -20.36
CA ALA A 494 -22.01 -47.81 -19.65
C ALA A 494 -21.32 -46.66 -20.38
N LEU A 495 -21.24 -45.49 -19.73
CA LEU A 495 -20.63 -44.29 -20.27
C LEU A 495 -19.31 -43.97 -19.58
N ALA A 496 -18.37 -43.44 -20.34
CA ALA A 496 -17.15 -42.83 -19.81
C ALA A 496 -16.81 -41.56 -20.60
N LEU A 497 -16.51 -40.48 -19.90
CA LEU A 497 -16.12 -39.19 -20.49
C LEU A 497 -14.80 -38.74 -19.86
N GLY A 498 -13.75 -38.54 -20.67
CA GLY A 498 -12.46 -38.11 -20.13
C GLY A 498 -11.33 -37.99 -21.14
N ASN A 499 -10.10 -37.95 -20.61
CA ASN A 499 -8.88 -37.85 -21.42
C ASN A 499 -8.46 -39.21 -22.02
N THR A 500 -7.36 -39.22 -22.77
CA THR A 500 -6.82 -40.44 -23.38
C THR A 500 -6.45 -41.52 -22.35
N ALA A 501 -5.98 -41.12 -21.16
CA ALA A 501 -5.64 -42.07 -20.10
C ALA A 501 -6.87 -42.82 -19.58
N LEU A 502 -8.05 -42.18 -19.51
CA LEU A 502 -9.30 -42.85 -19.17
C LEU A 502 -9.66 -43.91 -20.21
N MET A 503 -9.47 -43.61 -21.49
CA MET A 503 -9.80 -44.49 -22.61
C MET A 503 -8.87 -45.70 -22.64
N GLU A 504 -7.58 -45.50 -22.41
CA GLU A 504 -6.59 -46.58 -22.31
C GLU A 504 -6.89 -47.53 -21.15
N GLN A 505 -7.26 -47.00 -19.98
CA GLN A 505 -7.67 -47.81 -18.83
C GLN A 505 -8.90 -48.68 -19.11
N LEU A 506 -9.80 -48.21 -19.97
CA LEU A 506 -11.02 -48.92 -20.35
C LEU A 506 -10.83 -49.80 -21.60
N GLY A 507 -9.64 -49.80 -22.20
CA GLY A 507 -9.37 -50.53 -23.45
C GLY A 507 -10.13 -50.01 -24.66
N VAL A 508 -10.56 -48.74 -24.65
CA VAL A 508 -11.32 -48.12 -25.75
C VAL A 508 -10.37 -47.66 -26.85
N ASP A 509 -10.59 -48.10 -28.09
CA ASP A 509 -9.81 -47.65 -29.24
C ASP A 509 -10.22 -46.23 -29.67
N VAL A 510 -9.28 -45.29 -29.58
CA VAL A 510 -9.44 -43.88 -29.97
C VAL A 510 -8.80 -43.56 -31.33
N SER A 511 -8.25 -44.54 -32.03
CA SER A 511 -7.48 -44.34 -33.27
C SER A 511 -8.25 -43.59 -34.36
N ALA A 512 -9.53 -43.88 -34.52
CA ALA A 512 -10.41 -43.27 -35.52
C ALA A 512 -10.63 -41.76 -35.34
N LEU A 513 -10.60 -41.26 -34.10
CA LEU A 513 -10.85 -39.85 -33.77
C LEU A 513 -9.57 -39.10 -33.34
N LYS A 514 -8.41 -39.76 -33.38
CA LYS A 514 -7.13 -39.20 -32.94
C LYS A 514 -6.72 -37.95 -33.75
N ALA A 515 -6.84 -37.99 -35.07
CA ALA A 515 -6.48 -36.86 -35.93
C ALA A 515 -7.42 -35.64 -35.74
N PRO A 516 -8.76 -35.81 -35.75
CA PRO A 516 -9.69 -34.73 -35.40
C PRO A 516 -9.47 -34.15 -34.00
N ALA A 517 -9.17 -35.01 -33.01
CA ALA A 517 -8.86 -34.56 -31.66
C ALA A 517 -7.61 -33.68 -31.62
N GLU A 518 -6.57 -34.04 -32.36
CA GLU A 518 -5.32 -33.26 -32.38
C GLU A 518 -5.49 -31.94 -33.13
N GLU A 519 -6.28 -31.91 -34.20
CA GLU A 519 -6.64 -30.67 -34.90
C GLU A 519 -7.33 -29.69 -33.95
N LEU A 520 -8.34 -30.14 -33.21
CA LEU A 520 -9.03 -29.30 -32.22
C LEU A 520 -8.10 -28.83 -31.10
N ARG A 521 -7.21 -29.70 -30.59
CA ARG A 521 -6.19 -29.28 -29.61
C ARG A 521 -5.22 -28.25 -30.17
N SER A 522 -4.86 -28.36 -31.44
CA SER A 522 -4.00 -27.41 -32.14
C SER A 522 -4.64 -26.03 -32.33
N GLN A 523 -5.98 -25.96 -32.21
CA GLN A 523 -6.74 -24.71 -32.21
C GLN A 523 -6.90 -24.12 -30.79
N GLY A 524 -6.43 -24.82 -29.76
CA GLY A 524 -6.48 -24.40 -28.36
C GLY A 524 -7.68 -24.96 -27.58
N ALA A 525 -8.43 -25.92 -28.15
CA ALA A 525 -9.52 -26.57 -27.43
C ALA A 525 -9.01 -27.68 -26.49
N SER A 526 -9.74 -27.87 -25.39
CA SER A 526 -9.65 -29.06 -24.55
C SER A 526 -10.59 -30.13 -25.11
N VAL A 527 -10.04 -31.30 -25.43
CA VAL A 527 -10.79 -32.38 -26.09
C VAL A 527 -10.99 -33.55 -25.14
N MET A 528 -12.25 -33.92 -24.93
CA MET A 528 -12.68 -35.07 -24.14
C MET A 528 -13.24 -36.16 -25.06
N HIS A 529 -12.96 -37.41 -24.73
CA HIS A 529 -13.46 -38.58 -25.44
C HIS A 529 -14.67 -39.13 -24.70
N LEU A 530 -15.75 -39.40 -25.42
CA LEU A 530 -16.94 -40.08 -24.92
C LEU A 530 -16.94 -41.52 -25.41
N ALA A 531 -17.02 -42.47 -24.49
CA ALA A 531 -17.21 -43.89 -24.78
C ALA A 531 -18.59 -44.36 -24.29
N VAL A 532 -19.21 -45.25 -25.06
CA VAL A 532 -20.48 -45.93 -24.79
C VAL A 532 -20.25 -47.42 -24.94
N ASP A 533 -20.52 -48.20 -23.91
CA ASP A 533 -20.38 -49.67 -23.87
C ASP A 533 -19.02 -50.17 -24.39
N GLY A 534 -17.94 -49.47 -23.99
CA GLY A 534 -16.56 -49.81 -24.36
C GLY A 534 -16.16 -49.41 -25.80
N LYS A 535 -17.00 -48.67 -26.52
CA LYS A 535 -16.70 -48.15 -27.86
C LYS A 535 -16.67 -46.62 -27.87
N ILE A 536 -15.81 -46.04 -28.69
CA ILE A 536 -15.76 -44.58 -28.88
C ILE A 536 -17.05 -44.09 -29.55
N ALA A 537 -17.75 -43.17 -28.89
CA ALA A 537 -18.99 -42.56 -29.38
C ALA A 537 -18.75 -41.19 -30.00
N GLY A 538 -17.76 -40.44 -29.51
CA GLY A 538 -17.39 -39.15 -30.07
C GLY A 538 -16.37 -38.37 -29.25
N LEU A 539 -16.12 -37.13 -29.69
CA LEU A 539 -15.31 -36.14 -29.00
C LEU A 539 -16.17 -34.93 -28.62
N LEU A 540 -15.85 -34.31 -27.49
CA LEU A 540 -16.35 -33.00 -27.12
C LEU A 540 -15.19 -32.02 -27.02
N ALA A 541 -15.30 -30.89 -27.71
CA ALA A 541 -14.36 -29.80 -27.66
C ALA A 541 -14.94 -28.66 -26.83
N VAL A 542 -14.18 -28.24 -25.82
CA VAL A 542 -14.50 -27.09 -24.98
C VAL A 542 -13.28 -26.19 -24.99
N SER A 543 -13.47 -24.91 -25.27
CA SER A 543 -12.39 -23.92 -25.27
C SER A 543 -12.68 -22.83 -24.25
N ASP A 544 -11.61 -22.31 -23.66
CA ASP A 544 -11.68 -21.13 -22.80
C ASP A 544 -11.21 -19.93 -23.63
N PRO A 545 -12.13 -19.01 -23.99
CA PRO A 545 -11.80 -17.92 -24.89
C PRO A 545 -10.72 -17.02 -24.29
N ILE A 546 -9.79 -16.58 -25.13
CA ILE A 546 -8.77 -15.60 -24.77
C ILE A 546 -9.46 -14.25 -24.56
N LYS A 547 -9.14 -13.53 -23.48
CA LYS A 547 -9.69 -12.19 -23.25
C LYS A 547 -9.31 -11.27 -24.41
N ALA A 548 -10.25 -10.43 -24.84
CA ALA A 548 -10.02 -9.49 -25.93
C ALA A 548 -8.80 -8.56 -25.69
N THR A 549 -8.49 -8.25 -24.43
CA THR A 549 -7.38 -7.36 -24.04
C THR A 549 -6.01 -8.05 -23.97
N THR A 550 -5.95 -9.39 -23.97
CA THR A 550 -4.72 -10.15 -23.70
C THR A 550 -3.63 -9.90 -24.74
N ALA A 551 -3.98 -9.82 -26.03
CA ALA A 551 -3.00 -9.61 -27.10
C ALA A 551 -2.28 -8.26 -26.96
N ASP A 552 -3.05 -7.18 -26.75
CA ASP A 552 -2.51 -5.83 -26.55
C ASP A 552 -1.69 -5.71 -25.26
N ALA A 553 -2.13 -6.40 -24.19
CA ALA A 553 -1.39 -6.46 -22.94
C ALA A 553 -0.01 -7.13 -23.12
N LEU A 554 0.04 -8.27 -23.80
CA LEU A 554 1.29 -8.98 -24.08
C LEU A 554 2.22 -8.19 -24.99
N ALA A 555 1.69 -7.49 -25.99
CA ALA A 555 2.47 -6.57 -26.82
C ALA A 555 3.14 -5.48 -25.97
N SER A 556 2.37 -4.84 -25.08
CA SER A 556 2.86 -3.80 -24.17
C SER A 556 3.95 -4.32 -23.22
N LEU A 557 3.79 -5.54 -22.69
CA LEU A 557 4.77 -6.19 -21.82
C LEU A 557 6.07 -6.53 -22.56
N ARG A 558 5.98 -6.96 -23.83
CA ARG A 558 7.16 -7.18 -24.70
C ARG A 558 7.88 -5.89 -25.05
N THR A 559 7.16 -4.82 -25.37
CA THR A 559 7.76 -3.49 -25.61
C THR A 559 8.47 -2.97 -24.36
N ALA A 560 7.98 -3.32 -23.17
CA ALA A 560 8.66 -3.04 -21.91
C ALA A 560 9.89 -3.95 -21.67
N GLY A 561 10.19 -4.91 -22.55
CA GLY A 561 11.34 -5.80 -22.48
C GLY A 561 11.17 -6.97 -21.51
N LEU A 562 9.93 -7.38 -21.20
CA LEU A 562 9.68 -8.58 -20.37
C LEU A 562 9.69 -9.85 -21.21
N ARG A 563 10.38 -10.87 -20.73
CA ARG A 563 10.24 -12.25 -21.21
C ARG A 563 8.96 -12.84 -20.61
N VAL A 564 7.99 -13.15 -21.44
CA VAL A 564 6.73 -13.77 -21.00
C VAL A 564 6.82 -15.29 -21.18
N ILE A 565 6.50 -16.03 -20.13
CA ILE A 565 6.46 -17.49 -20.10
C ILE A 565 5.05 -17.93 -19.71
N MET A 566 4.44 -18.84 -20.46
CA MET A 566 3.14 -19.42 -20.08
C MET A 566 3.34 -20.75 -19.37
N ALA A 567 2.70 -20.94 -18.22
CA ALA A 567 2.72 -22.20 -17.47
C ALA A 567 1.29 -22.64 -17.13
N THR A 568 0.85 -23.78 -17.67
CA THR A 568 -0.55 -24.25 -17.55
C THR A 568 -0.64 -25.74 -17.24
N GLY A 569 -1.72 -26.15 -16.58
CA GLY A 569 -2.06 -27.56 -16.37
C GLY A 569 -2.63 -28.26 -17.61
N ASP A 570 -3.00 -27.50 -18.65
CA ASP A 570 -3.50 -28.05 -19.92
C ASP A 570 -2.43 -28.87 -20.66
N GLY A 571 -2.88 -29.78 -21.53
CA GLY A 571 -2.02 -30.56 -22.41
C GLY A 571 -1.05 -29.70 -23.24
N LEU A 572 0.15 -30.24 -23.49
CA LEU A 572 1.23 -29.49 -24.16
C LEU A 572 0.85 -28.96 -25.56
N THR A 573 0.05 -29.70 -26.33
CA THR A 573 -0.43 -29.26 -27.65
C THR A 573 -1.31 -28.01 -27.52
N THR A 574 -2.29 -28.02 -26.63
CA THR A 574 -3.20 -26.91 -26.37
C THR A 574 -2.44 -25.68 -25.87
N ALA A 575 -1.50 -25.88 -24.95
CA ALA A 575 -0.65 -24.81 -24.45
C ALA A 575 0.18 -24.18 -25.60
N ARG A 576 0.84 -24.97 -26.44
CA ARG A 576 1.62 -24.46 -27.58
C ARG A 576 0.76 -23.72 -28.60
N ALA A 577 -0.47 -24.18 -28.84
CA ALA A 577 -1.43 -23.51 -29.72
C ALA A 577 -1.78 -22.09 -29.22
N VAL A 578 -2.15 -21.98 -27.95
CA VAL A 578 -2.45 -20.69 -27.30
C VAL A 578 -1.21 -19.80 -27.28
N GLY A 579 -0.05 -20.35 -26.94
CA GLY A 579 1.22 -19.63 -26.96
C GLY A 579 1.55 -19.07 -28.34
N LYS A 580 1.42 -19.87 -29.40
CA LYS A 580 1.63 -19.41 -30.78
C LYS A 580 0.66 -18.31 -31.19
N ARG A 581 -0.62 -18.43 -30.84
CA ARG A 581 -1.66 -17.42 -31.14
C ARG A 581 -1.38 -16.08 -30.43
N LEU A 582 -0.83 -16.14 -29.23
CA LEU A 582 -0.46 -14.98 -28.43
C LEU A 582 0.99 -14.51 -28.65
N GLY A 583 1.78 -15.23 -29.46
CA GLY A 583 3.20 -14.99 -29.72
C GLY A 583 4.13 -15.23 -28.53
N ILE A 584 3.73 -16.06 -27.55
CA ILE A 584 4.53 -16.42 -26.38
C ILE A 584 5.55 -17.48 -26.79
N ASP A 585 6.85 -17.16 -26.69
CA ASP A 585 7.94 -18.02 -27.15
C ASP A 585 8.16 -19.26 -26.27
N GLU A 586 7.94 -19.14 -24.96
CA GLU A 586 8.17 -20.22 -24.00
C GLU A 586 6.88 -20.65 -23.31
N VAL A 587 6.55 -21.93 -23.46
CA VAL A 587 5.31 -22.53 -22.96
C VAL A 587 5.60 -23.85 -22.27
N HIS A 588 5.07 -23.99 -21.06
CA HIS A 588 5.07 -25.21 -20.27
C HIS A 588 3.63 -25.69 -20.10
N GLY A 589 3.32 -26.87 -20.64
CA GLY A 589 2.03 -27.56 -20.45
C GLY A 589 2.14 -28.71 -19.46
N GLU A 590 1.00 -29.24 -19.02
CA GLU A 590 0.87 -30.35 -18.07
C GLU A 590 1.56 -30.07 -16.71
N VAL A 591 1.61 -28.79 -16.34
CA VAL A 591 2.34 -28.31 -15.17
C VAL A 591 1.47 -28.42 -13.91
N LYS A 592 1.95 -29.14 -12.89
CA LYS A 592 1.30 -29.19 -11.57
C LYS A 592 1.66 -27.96 -10.72
N PRO A 593 0.93 -27.67 -9.63
CA PRO A 593 1.26 -26.56 -8.73
C PRO A 593 2.73 -26.56 -8.24
N VAL A 594 3.27 -27.73 -7.91
CA VAL A 594 4.67 -27.92 -7.49
C VAL A 594 5.64 -27.58 -8.61
N ASP A 595 5.30 -27.91 -9.85
CA ASP A 595 6.14 -27.66 -11.01
C ASP A 595 6.18 -26.16 -11.35
N LYS A 596 5.07 -25.42 -11.14
CA LYS A 596 5.04 -23.95 -11.25
C LYS A 596 5.99 -23.30 -10.23
N LEU A 597 5.99 -23.79 -8.99
CA LEU A 597 6.90 -23.33 -7.95
C LEU A 597 8.37 -23.61 -8.33
N GLN A 598 8.67 -24.82 -8.80
CA GLN A 598 10.03 -25.18 -9.25
C GLN A 598 10.49 -24.34 -10.44
N LEU A 599 9.57 -23.99 -11.36
CA LEU A 599 9.86 -23.11 -12.48
C LEU A 599 10.29 -21.71 -12.00
N VAL A 600 9.55 -21.13 -11.04
CA VAL A 600 9.92 -19.86 -10.40
C VAL A 600 11.31 -19.96 -9.78
N GLU A 601 11.56 -20.97 -8.96
CA GLU A 601 12.86 -21.12 -8.27
C GLU A 601 14.02 -21.34 -9.24
N ARG A 602 13.81 -22.11 -10.32
CA ARG A 602 14.82 -22.35 -11.33
C ARG A 602 15.23 -21.04 -12.00
N LEU A 603 14.26 -20.23 -12.44
CA LEU A 603 14.53 -18.94 -13.06
C LEU A 603 15.22 -17.98 -12.09
N GLN A 604 14.80 -17.97 -10.81
CA GLN A 604 15.48 -17.18 -9.76
C GLN A 604 16.95 -17.63 -9.57
N ARG A 605 17.23 -18.94 -9.58
CA ARG A 605 18.61 -19.48 -9.50
C ARG A 605 19.45 -19.12 -10.73
N GLU A 606 18.83 -18.92 -11.88
CA GLU A 606 19.48 -18.39 -13.09
C GLU A 606 19.78 -16.88 -13.01
N GLY A 607 19.44 -16.23 -11.89
CA GLY A 607 19.66 -14.80 -11.66
C GLY A 607 18.57 -13.89 -12.26
N ARG A 608 17.44 -14.46 -12.68
CA ARG A 608 16.27 -13.72 -13.17
C ARG A 608 15.46 -13.16 -12.01
N VAL A 609 14.83 -12.00 -12.22
CA VAL A 609 13.84 -11.45 -11.30
C VAL A 609 12.45 -11.76 -11.87
N VAL A 610 11.68 -12.57 -11.14
CA VAL A 610 10.51 -13.27 -11.66
C VAL A 610 9.22 -12.70 -11.08
N ALA A 611 8.30 -12.26 -11.96
CA ALA A 611 6.89 -12.13 -11.61
C ALA A 611 6.11 -13.40 -11.95
N MET A 612 5.10 -13.71 -11.14
CA MET A 612 4.09 -14.72 -11.45
C MET A 612 2.72 -14.06 -11.46
N ALA A 613 1.93 -14.28 -12.51
CA ALA A 613 0.54 -13.84 -12.59
C ALA A 613 -0.41 -15.05 -12.62
N GLY A 614 -1.41 -15.06 -11.75
CA GLY A 614 -2.38 -16.16 -11.65
C GLY A 614 -3.64 -15.77 -10.86
N ASP A 615 -4.64 -16.64 -10.87
CA ASP A 615 -5.95 -16.41 -10.26
C ASP A 615 -6.40 -17.57 -9.35
N GLY A 616 -5.76 -18.74 -9.46
CA GLY A 616 -6.17 -19.96 -8.79
C GLY A 616 -5.46 -20.25 -7.47
N ILE A 617 -6.10 -21.10 -6.65
CA ILE A 617 -5.49 -21.70 -5.44
C ILE A 617 -4.22 -22.48 -5.81
N ASN A 618 -4.22 -23.08 -7.00
CA ASN A 618 -3.09 -23.81 -7.58
C ASN A 618 -1.85 -22.94 -7.79
N ASP A 619 -2.02 -21.62 -7.91
CA ASP A 619 -0.93 -20.68 -8.17
C ASP A 619 -0.40 -20.02 -6.89
N ALA A 620 -1.14 -20.10 -5.79
CA ALA A 620 -0.80 -19.44 -4.53
C ALA A 620 0.64 -19.74 -4.06
N PRO A 621 1.16 -20.99 -4.10
CA PRO A 621 2.55 -21.25 -3.73
C PRO A 621 3.57 -20.56 -4.65
N ALA A 622 3.32 -20.55 -5.96
CA ALA A 622 4.20 -19.92 -6.95
C ALA A 622 4.14 -18.37 -6.86
N LEU A 623 2.94 -17.82 -6.64
CA LEU A 623 2.71 -16.38 -6.40
C LEU A 623 3.47 -15.89 -5.17
N ALA A 624 3.44 -16.66 -4.07
CA ALA A 624 4.15 -16.31 -2.84
C ALA A 624 5.67 -16.40 -2.98
N ARG A 625 6.18 -17.30 -3.84
CA ARG A 625 7.61 -17.51 -4.05
C ARG A 625 8.24 -16.52 -5.04
N ALA A 626 7.47 -16.03 -6.01
CA ALA A 626 7.94 -15.05 -6.99
C ALA A 626 8.46 -13.77 -6.31
N ASP A 627 9.38 -13.07 -6.98
CA ASP A 627 9.86 -11.77 -6.49
C ASP A 627 8.73 -10.73 -6.42
N VAL A 628 7.76 -10.87 -7.33
CA VAL A 628 6.45 -10.21 -7.27
C VAL A 628 5.36 -11.16 -7.78
N GLY A 629 4.51 -11.65 -6.89
CA GLY A 629 3.25 -12.31 -7.21
C GLY A 629 2.15 -11.30 -7.57
N ILE A 630 1.42 -11.60 -8.63
CA ILE A 630 0.34 -10.78 -9.22
C ILE A 630 -0.93 -11.63 -9.25
N ALA A 631 -1.90 -11.31 -8.40
CA ALA A 631 -3.20 -11.98 -8.41
C ALA A 631 -4.20 -11.26 -9.33
N MET A 632 -5.04 -12.03 -10.02
CA MET A 632 -6.23 -11.49 -10.65
C MET A 632 -7.33 -11.25 -9.60
N GLY A 633 -8.00 -10.11 -9.63
CA GLY A 633 -9.09 -9.75 -8.70
C GLY A 633 -10.37 -10.56 -8.92
N THR A 634 -10.48 -11.26 -10.05
CA THR A 634 -11.50 -12.28 -10.32
C THR A 634 -11.14 -13.64 -9.72
N GLY A 635 -9.90 -13.80 -9.23
CA GLY A 635 -9.37 -15.03 -8.68
C GLY A 635 -9.83 -15.31 -7.25
N THR A 636 -9.37 -16.44 -6.71
CA THR A 636 -9.73 -16.89 -5.37
C THR A 636 -9.11 -16.01 -4.28
N ASP A 637 -9.77 -15.92 -3.11
CA ASP A 637 -9.25 -15.19 -1.94
C ASP A 637 -7.84 -15.65 -1.52
N VAL A 638 -7.53 -16.94 -1.71
CA VAL A 638 -6.22 -17.51 -1.42
C VAL A 638 -5.16 -16.94 -2.36
N ALA A 639 -5.45 -16.85 -3.67
CA ALA A 639 -4.55 -16.25 -4.65
C ALA A 639 -4.35 -14.75 -4.37
N MET A 640 -5.45 -14.03 -4.11
CA MET A 640 -5.40 -12.62 -3.73
C MET A 640 -4.51 -12.43 -2.51
N ASN A 641 -4.69 -13.20 -1.43
CA ASN A 641 -3.89 -13.09 -0.20
C ASN A 641 -2.43 -13.53 -0.33
N SER A 642 -2.09 -14.35 -1.32
CA SER A 642 -0.73 -14.86 -1.53
C SER A 642 0.14 -13.93 -2.40
N ALA A 643 -0.47 -13.08 -3.23
CA ALA A 643 0.22 -12.16 -4.12
C ALA A 643 0.51 -10.79 -3.48
N GLN A 644 1.62 -10.15 -3.82
CA GLN A 644 1.93 -8.80 -3.32
C GLN A 644 1.26 -7.69 -4.13
N LEU A 645 0.74 -8.01 -5.32
CA LEU A 645 0.01 -7.13 -6.21
C LEU A 645 -1.30 -7.80 -6.65
N THR A 646 -2.38 -7.03 -6.78
CA THR A 646 -3.68 -7.53 -7.26
C THR A 646 -4.24 -6.61 -8.35
N LEU A 647 -4.76 -7.19 -9.43
CA LEU A 647 -5.37 -6.48 -10.56
C LEU A 647 -6.90 -6.62 -10.49
N VAL A 648 -7.63 -5.55 -10.18
CA VAL A 648 -9.06 -5.62 -9.82
C VAL A 648 -9.93 -6.31 -10.89
N LYS A 649 -9.81 -5.94 -12.17
CA LYS A 649 -10.55 -6.55 -13.29
C LYS A 649 -9.90 -7.82 -13.87
N GLY A 650 -8.74 -8.24 -13.35
CA GLY A 650 -7.97 -9.35 -13.92
C GLY A 650 -7.42 -9.07 -15.33
N ASP A 651 -7.15 -7.80 -15.65
CA ASP A 651 -6.60 -7.38 -16.94
C ASP A 651 -5.07 -7.20 -16.88
N LEU A 652 -4.36 -7.93 -17.73
CA LEU A 652 -2.91 -7.94 -17.82
C LEU A 652 -2.30 -6.58 -18.20
N ARG A 653 -3.06 -5.67 -18.83
CA ARG A 653 -2.61 -4.28 -19.06
C ARG A 653 -2.20 -3.59 -17.75
N GLY A 654 -2.86 -3.94 -16.64
CA GLY A 654 -2.53 -3.43 -15.32
C GLY A 654 -1.11 -3.74 -14.87
N ILE A 655 -0.47 -4.82 -15.36
CA ILE A 655 0.93 -5.16 -15.06
C ILE A 655 1.87 -4.11 -15.68
N ALA A 656 1.59 -3.68 -16.92
CA ALA A 656 2.38 -2.64 -17.58
C ALA A 656 2.24 -1.29 -16.86
N THR A 657 1.00 -0.90 -16.51
CA THR A 657 0.72 0.30 -15.71
C THR A 657 1.42 0.26 -14.36
N ALA A 658 1.36 -0.88 -13.66
CA ALA A 658 2.03 -1.09 -12.39
C ALA A 658 3.55 -0.91 -12.53
N ARG A 659 4.16 -1.44 -13.61
CA ARG A 659 5.59 -1.31 -13.85
C ARG A 659 6.01 0.13 -14.13
N LEU A 660 5.25 0.88 -14.94
CA LEU A 660 5.50 2.30 -15.18
C LEU A 660 5.44 3.10 -13.87
N LEU A 661 4.43 2.83 -13.05
CA LEU A 661 4.28 3.43 -11.74
C LEU A 661 5.46 3.08 -10.81
N SER A 662 5.91 1.83 -10.81
CA SER A 662 7.09 1.37 -10.08
C SER A 662 8.36 2.12 -10.50
N VAL A 663 8.62 2.24 -11.81
CA VAL A 663 9.78 2.96 -12.36
C VAL A 663 9.77 4.42 -11.92
N ALA A 664 8.63 5.10 -12.10
CA ALA A 664 8.46 6.50 -11.71
C ALA A 664 8.63 6.69 -10.19
N THR A 665 8.09 5.77 -9.39
CA THR A 665 8.15 5.82 -7.92
C THR A 665 9.58 5.67 -7.42
N VAL A 666 10.34 4.69 -7.93
CA VAL A 666 11.73 4.51 -7.51
C VAL A 666 12.63 5.64 -8.01
N ALA A 667 12.38 6.19 -9.20
CA ALA A 667 13.09 7.38 -9.67
C ALA A 667 12.86 8.57 -8.73
N ASN A 668 11.61 8.80 -8.32
CA ASN A 668 11.24 9.85 -7.38
C ASN A 668 11.89 9.65 -5.99
N MET A 669 11.88 8.43 -5.47
CA MET A 669 12.55 8.10 -4.21
C MET A 669 14.05 8.40 -4.29
N LYS A 670 14.72 7.98 -5.37
CA LYS A 670 16.15 8.27 -5.58
C LYS A 670 16.44 9.77 -5.63
N GLN A 671 15.58 10.55 -6.28
CA GLN A 671 15.68 12.01 -6.29
C GLN A 671 15.50 12.59 -4.88
N ASN A 672 14.51 12.11 -4.12
CA ASN A 672 14.26 12.58 -2.75
C ASN A 672 15.43 12.27 -1.81
N LEU A 673 15.98 11.06 -1.90
CA LEU A 673 17.22 10.66 -1.23
C LEU A 673 18.39 11.55 -1.65
N GLY A 674 18.54 11.80 -2.96
CA GLY A 674 19.57 12.69 -3.49
C GLY A 674 19.46 14.11 -2.93
N PHE A 675 18.26 14.70 -2.89
CA PHE A 675 18.03 15.99 -2.26
C PHE A 675 18.43 15.95 -0.78
N ALA A 676 17.92 14.98 -0.01
CA ALA A 676 18.23 14.86 1.41
C ALA A 676 19.75 14.80 1.68
N PHE A 677 20.51 14.05 0.87
CA PHE A 677 21.96 13.94 1.04
C PHE A 677 22.73 15.18 0.60
N VAL A 678 22.34 15.85 -0.50
CA VAL A 678 23.08 17.01 -1.01
C VAL A 678 23.12 18.17 -0.01
N TYR A 679 21.99 18.48 0.64
CA TYR A 679 21.95 19.54 1.65
C TYR A 679 22.86 19.22 2.83
N ASN A 680 22.82 17.97 3.32
CA ASN A 680 23.60 17.57 4.49
C ASN A 680 25.11 17.44 4.17
N MET A 681 25.45 16.90 2.99
CA MET A 681 26.83 16.71 2.54
C MET A 681 27.56 18.04 2.36
N LEU A 682 26.88 19.07 1.87
CA LEU A 682 27.46 20.41 1.74
C LEU A 682 27.43 21.17 3.07
N GLY A 683 26.36 20.99 3.85
CA GLY A 683 26.12 21.73 5.08
C GLY A 683 27.02 21.33 6.25
N VAL A 684 27.29 20.03 6.45
CA VAL A 684 28.11 19.55 7.58
C VAL A 684 29.56 20.05 7.52
N PRO A 685 30.30 19.94 6.40
CA PRO A 685 31.67 20.48 6.33
C PRO A 685 31.74 22.00 6.49
N LEU A 686 30.73 22.72 5.97
CA LEU A 686 30.62 24.17 6.11
C LEU A 686 30.34 24.58 7.56
N ALA A 687 29.47 23.85 8.27
CA ALA A 687 29.19 24.07 9.69
C ALA A 687 30.36 23.68 10.59
N ALA A 688 31.09 22.61 10.24
CA ALA A 688 32.29 22.19 10.95
C ALA A 688 33.45 23.21 10.79
N GLY A 689 33.35 24.11 9.81
CA GLY A 689 34.31 25.17 9.56
C GLY A 689 35.49 24.76 8.68
N LEU A 690 35.36 23.68 7.89
CA LEU A 690 36.40 23.22 6.97
C LEU A 690 36.77 24.28 5.91
N LEU A 691 35.79 25.09 5.50
CA LEU A 691 35.98 26.17 4.54
C LEU A 691 36.41 27.51 5.17
N TYR A 692 36.39 27.61 6.50
CA TYR A 692 36.71 28.85 7.20
C TYR A 692 38.15 29.35 6.94
N PRO A 693 39.21 28.51 6.93
CA PRO A 693 40.57 28.99 6.68
C PRO A 693 40.77 29.63 5.30
N LEU A 694 39.95 29.26 4.31
CA LEU A 694 40.05 29.73 2.93
C LEU A 694 39.09 30.88 2.60
N THR A 695 37.91 30.92 3.23
CA THR A 695 36.81 31.83 2.87
C THR A 695 36.31 32.71 4.01
N GLY A 696 36.66 32.37 5.26
CA GLY A 696 36.08 32.98 6.46
C GLY A 696 34.61 32.61 6.70
N TRP A 697 34.05 31.66 5.94
CA TRP A 697 32.63 31.31 6.04
C TRP A 697 32.38 30.23 7.07
N LEU A 698 31.35 30.45 7.90
CA LEU A 698 30.79 29.49 8.82
C LEU A 698 29.27 29.48 8.68
N LEU A 699 28.70 28.29 8.82
CA LEU A 699 27.26 28.13 8.76
C LEU A 699 26.63 28.62 10.07
N SER A 700 25.79 29.64 10.01
CA SER A 700 24.99 30.00 11.19
C SER A 700 23.91 28.93 11.45
N PRO A 701 23.57 28.65 12.72
CA PRO A 701 22.45 27.75 13.06
C PRO A 701 21.13 28.11 12.39
N MET A 702 20.91 29.39 12.09
CA MET A 702 19.73 29.88 11.37
C MET A 702 19.72 29.44 9.90
N ILE A 703 20.84 29.58 9.19
CA ILE A 703 20.98 29.11 7.80
C ILE A 703 20.87 27.58 7.78
N ALA A 704 21.40 26.90 8.80
CA ALA A 704 21.26 25.46 8.97
C ALA A 704 19.79 25.02 9.03
N ALA A 705 19.01 25.65 9.90
CA ALA A 705 17.59 25.36 10.07
C ALA A 705 16.78 25.67 8.79
N LEU A 706 17.08 26.78 8.10
CA LEU A 706 16.43 27.13 6.83
C LEU A 706 16.73 26.11 5.72
N ALA A 707 18.00 25.72 5.56
CA ALA A 707 18.42 24.71 4.59
C ALA A 707 17.72 23.37 4.83
N MET A 708 17.55 22.99 6.11
CA MET A 708 16.79 21.81 6.51
C MET A 708 15.31 21.87 6.14
N SER A 709 14.66 23.02 6.34
CA SER A 709 13.28 23.25 5.90
C SER A 709 13.13 23.18 4.37
N LEU A 710 14.08 23.76 3.63
CA LEU A 710 14.10 23.72 2.16
C LEU A 710 14.33 22.30 1.61
N SER A 711 15.20 21.52 2.24
CA SER A 711 15.42 20.10 1.92
C SER A 711 14.11 19.31 2.07
N SER A 712 13.41 19.49 3.19
CA SER A 712 12.13 18.83 3.46
C SER A 712 11.05 19.25 2.47
N ALA A 713 10.95 20.55 2.17
CA ALA A 713 10.02 21.08 1.17
C ALA A 713 10.31 20.53 -0.23
N SER A 714 11.58 20.39 -0.62
CA SER A 714 12.00 19.83 -1.91
C SER A 714 11.59 18.37 -2.04
N VAL A 715 11.81 17.56 -0.99
CA VAL A 715 11.40 16.15 -0.95
C VAL A 715 9.88 16.02 -1.04
N VAL A 716 9.13 16.79 -0.25
CA VAL A 716 7.65 16.75 -0.26
C VAL A 716 7.11 17.20 -1.62
N GLY A 717 7.59 18.33 -2.14
CA GLY A 717 7.17 18.84 -3.45
C GLY A 717 7.48 17.87 -4.58
N ASN A 718 8.66 17.24 -4.57
CA ASN A 718 9.01 16.24 -5.56
C ASN A 718 8.17 14.97 -5.44
N ALA A 719 7.90 14.47 -4.22
CA ALA A 719 7.02 13.33 -4.00
C ALA A 719 5.60 13.56 -4.56
N LEU A 720 5.06 14.77 -4.37
CA LEU A 720 3.73 15.12 -4.87
C LEU A 720 3.66 15.20 -6.41
N ARG A 721 4.78 15.35 -7.13
CA ARG A 721 4.79 15.33 -8.62
C ARG A 721 4.32 13.99 -9.19
N LEU A 722 4.49 12.87 -8.48
CA LEU A 722 3.95 11.56 -8.86
C LEU A 722 2.42 11.57 -9.03
N ARG A 723 1.73 12.48 -8.34
CA ARG A 723 0.27 12.61 -8.44
C ARG A 723 -0.16 13.13 -9.82
N GLY A 724 0.61 14.05 -10.42
CA GLY A 724 0.29 14.71 -11.69
C GLY A 724 0.95 14.12 -12.93
N ALA A 725 1.90 13.19 -12.79
CA ALA A 725 2.52 12.52 -13.92
C ALA A 725 1.45 11.80 -14.77
N ARG A 726 1.37 12.03 -16.08
CA ARG A 726 0.58 11.16 -16.96
C ARG A 726 1.42 9.90 -17.25
N PRO A 727 0.82 8.71 -17.22
CA PRO A 727 1.54 7.47 -17.50
C PRO A 727 2.13 7.47 -18.91
#